data_AF-A0A6J8CL22-F1
#
_entry.id   AF-A0A6J8CL22-F1
#
_cell.length_a   1.000
_cell.length_b   1.000
_cell.length_c   1.000
_cell.angle_alpha   90.00
_cell.angle_beta   90.00
_cell.angle_gamma   90.00
#
_symmetry.space_group_name_H-M   'P 1'
#
loop_
_entity.id
_entity.type
_entity.pdbx_description
1 polymer ?
#
loop_
_entity_poly.entity_id
_entity_poly.type
_entity_poly.pdbx_seq_one_letter_code
_entity_poly.pdbx_strand_id
1 'polypeptide(L)'
;MKYLLVFCLVFSASYAAIDEHRISLIERKFEDLARQLMLTELAMGERTRSDYDSGIKQIRNTADGTKSYFDQTHTFNSVCSIHEHSNNDRTVGMGEFTASLNGVEFRTRHNDYRLRMPHRTSKNYHWQEDIPFPHVPPSVLQKRTLPEQIKELHNYFRAFSFQNFHFRDYRPYFKPVLCYLEGTWTADTKTLNEPFESDRHHIDATSWFDLQEKIRFTSYTGGKHYLENFSYLPTTIMNMVNGTPEYAQWNYRIACHPLKKDLPLSALKPVDDMAARIGHRWNITRFAHSRAARFVLAPDFNGNRNKYQWQNGYGSFPDRRTSINSVLDWVMSEIPGKDNYPAKLHDTTFGMRILDPRVRNATELNTGYYHRYFRHERKGAMGTFNAHRGYSDRNLFVAQTSNPNVAEMKIKWCGRDEHTHKPFCKEEGVRYSYAIPLEIIYLNPLMSWNPYNLEHISDRRKKYIVTKDGRNGGLTHAKAYNGTSYEKYYRTPVEFYQTAHTTVDKDAADTARGTVGVLDRHGNVKRVLSSGVRITLPDIPGVGKIRMRYPIMPITSEGNQIGKEVEAVKDVLNHLETMGAYLQERPSSLSGGGNAKADAHFRTSVTNQDPPGHHFHEMFIPNEDMLDLGKGHKITVVTTTDNSHDHKIEVSYDQHTHKYTIHKCDGQDKCWDGHTAELFRLE
;
A
#
# COMPACT_ATOMS: atom_id res chain seq x y z
N MET A 1 -38.07 -76.07 -9.35
CA MET A 1 -37.29 -75.25 -8.39
C MET A 1 -35.91 -74.83 -8.90
N LYS A 2 -35.05 -75.72 -9.42
CA LYS A 2 -33.68 -75.34 -9.89
C LYS A 2 -33.64 -74.27 -10.99
N TYR A 3 -34.57 -74.30 -11.96
CA TYR A 3 -34.63 -73.30 -13.03
C TYR A 3 -35.10 -71.91 -12.57
N LEU A 4 -35.95 -71.84 -11.54
CA LEU A 4 -36.43 -70.57 -10.98
C LEU A 4 -35.31 -69.83 -10.21
N LEU A 5 -34.45 -70.60 -9.54
CA LEU A 5 -33.29 -70.09 -8.80
C LEU A 5 -32.21 -69.52 -9.73
N VAL A 6 -31.96 -70.18 -10.86
CA VAL A 6 -31.01 -69.68 -11.88
C VAL A 6 -31.56 -68.43 -12.58
N PHE A 7 -32.86 -68.39 -12.89
CA PHE A 7 -33.48 -67.22 -13.51
C PHE A 7 -33.50 -66.00 -12.57
N CYS A 8 -33.79 -66.20 -11.28
CA CYS A 8 -33.67 -65.15 -10.27
C CYS A 8 -32.22 -64.67 -10.09
N LEU A 9 -31.23 -65.58 -10.06
CA LEU A 9 -29.81 -65.21 -9.93
C LEU A 9 -29.28 -64.42 -11.13
N VAL A 10 -29.66 -64.80 -12.36
CA VAL A 10 -29.28 -64.10 -13.58
C VAL A 10 -29.96 -62.73 -13.68
N PHE A 11 -31.25 -62.63 -13.30
CA PHE A 11 -31.94 -61.34 -13.25
C PHE A 11 -31.37 -60.41 -12.16
N SER A 12 -31.05 -60.92 -10.97
CA SER A 12 -30.43 -60.12 -9.91
C SER A 12 -29.00 -59.69 -10.26
N ALA A 13 -28.21 -60.54 -10.92
CA ALA A 13 -26.87 -60.19 -11.39
C ALA A 13 -26.91 -59.16 -12.53
N SER A 14 -27.91 -59.26 -13.42
CA SER A 14 -28.11 -58.29 -14.51
C SER A 14 -28.60 -56.94 -13.99
N TYR A 15 -29.49 -56.92 -13.01
CA TYR A 15 -29.94 -55.67 -12.35
C TYR A 15 -28.80 -55.02 -11.56
N ALA A 16 -28.00 -55.80 -10.83
CA ALA A 16 -26.82 -55.30 -10.11
C ALA A 16 -25.76 -54.72 -11.07
N ALA A 17 -25.52 -55.36 -12.22
CA ALA A 17 -24.58 -54.87 -13.23
C ALA A 17 -25.07 -53.60 -13.95
N ILE A 18 -26.39 -53.47 -14.19
CA ILE A 18 -27.00 -52.25 -14.74
C ILE A 18 -26.91 -51.09 -13.74
N ASP A 19 -27.08 -51.37 -12.45
CA ASP A 19 -26.96 -50.38 -11.38
C ASP A 19 -25.50 -49.92 -11.20
N GLU A 20 -24.54 -50.86 -11.22
CA GLU A 20 -23.11 -50.58 -11.14
C GLU A 20 -22.61 -49.73 -12.32
N HIS A 21 -23.07 -50.00 -13.55
CA HIS A 21 -22.77 -49.16 -14.71
C HIS A 21 -23.38 -47.75 -14.60
N ARG A 22 -24.62 -47.62 -14.07
CA ARG A 22 -25.24 -46.31 -13.84
C ARG A 22 -24.55 -45.52 -12.75
N ILE A 23 -24.17 -46.17 -11.64
CA ILE A 23 -23.41 -45.55 -10.54
C ILE A 23 -22.05 -45.07 -11.07
N SER A 24 -21.31 -45.90 -11.80
CA SER A 24 -20.03 -45.49 -12.41
C SER A 24 -20.18 -44.33 -13.39
N LEU A 25 -21.26 -44.30 -14.18
CA LEU A 25 -21.55 -43.18 -15.07
C LEU A 25 -21.88 -41.89 -14.30
N ILE A 26 -22.62 -41.98 -13.19
CA ILE A 26 -22.93 -40.84 -12.32
C ILE A 26 -21.65 -40.32 -11.65
N GLU A 27 -20.79 -41.19 -11.13
CA GLU A 27 -19.50 -40.84 -10.55
C GLU A 27 -18.62 -40.09 -11.56
N ARG A 28 -18.50 -40.60 -12.80
CA ARG A 28 -17.77 -39.92 -13.88
C ARG A 28 -18.36 -38.55 -14.20
N LYS A 29 -19.68 -38.43 -14.33
CA LYS A 29 -20.34 -37.15 -14.60
C LYS A 29 -20.16 -36.15 -13.45
N PHE A 30 -20.15 -36.64 -12.21
CA PHE A 30 -19.88 -35.82 -11.04
C PHE A 30 -18.42 -35.34 -11.02
N GLU A 31 -17.47 -36.21 -11.36
CA GLU A 31 -16.07 -35.83 -11.54
C GLU A 31 -15.88 -34.75 -12.62
N ASP A 32 -16.51 -34.93 -13.78
CA ASP A 32 -16.46 -33.96 -14.88
C ASP A 32 -17.04 -32.60 -14.45
N LEU A 33 -18.16 -32.61 -13.71
CA LEU A 33 -18.77 -31.40 -13.17
C LEU A 33 -17.86 -30.72 -12.13
N ALA A 34 -17.25 -31.49 -11.22
CA ALA A 34 -16.33 -30.98 -10.22
C ALA A 34 -15.07 -30.36 -10.86
N ARG A 35 -14.51 -31.02 -11.90
CA ARG A 35 -13.42 -30.47 -12.70
C ARG A 35 -13.83 -29.19 -13.42
N GLN A 36 -15.03 -29.14 -13.99
CA GLN A 36 -15.55 -27.93 -14.62
C GLN A 36 -15.70 -26.78 -13.62
N LEU A 37 -16.12 -27.07 -12.37
CA LEU A 37 -16.17 -26.09 -11.29
C LEU A 37 -14.78 -25.58 -10.93
N MET A 38 -13.79 -26.47 -10.76
CA MET A 38 -12.38 -26.09 -10.54
C MET A 38 -11.86 -25.15 -11.63
N LEU A 39 -12.14 -25.46 -12.90
CA LEU A 39 -11.73 -24.64 -14.03
C LEU A 39 -12.46 -23.30 -14.07
N THR A 40 -13.72 -23.25 -13.63
CA THR A 40 -14.50 -22.01 -13.52
C THR A 40 -13.93 -21.11 -12.42
N GLU A 41 -13.60 -21.67 -11.27
CA GLU A 41 -12.93 -20.93 -10.17
C GLU A 41 -11.54 -20.43 -10.60
N LEU A 42 -10.77 -21.27 -11.31
CA LEU A 42 -9.49 -20.86 -11.90
C LEU A 42 -9.68 -19.71 -12.88
N ALA A 43 -10.67 -19.77 -13.77
CA ALA A 43 -10.95 -18.71 -14.74
C ALA A 43 -11.34 -17.38 -14.05
N MET A 44 -12.10 -17.42 -12.95
CA MET A 44 -12.40 -16.25 -12.14
C MET A 44 -11.14 -15.67 -11.47
N GLY A 45 -10.26 -16.54 -10.96
CA GLY A 45 -8.97 -16.14 -10.40
C GLY A 45 -8.04 -15.52 -11.45
N GLU A 46 -7.95 -16.12 -12.64
CA GLU A 46 -7.17 -15.62 -13.77
C GLU A 46 -7.68 -14.25 -14.25
N ARG A 47 -9.00 -14.07 -14.34
CA ARG A 47 -9.57 -12.74 -14.63
C ARG A 47 -9.14 -11.70 -13.60
N THR A 48 -9.12 -12.07 -12.32
CA THR A 48 -8.67 -11.15 -11.27
C THR A 48 -7.18 -10.83 -11.42
N ARG A 49 -6.33 -11.82 -11.74
CA ARG A 49 -4.88 -11.64 -12.00
C ARG A 49 -4.60 -10.84 -13.27
N SER A 50 -5.47 -10.91 -14.27
CA SER A 50 -5.33 -10.13 -15.51
C SER A 50 -5.78 -8.68 -15.34
N ASP A 51 -6.84 -8.47 -14.56
CA ASP A 51 -7.45 -7.16 -14.41
C ASP A 51 -6.73 -6.31 -13.34
N TYR A 52 -6.09 -6.92 -12.33
CA TYR A 52 -5.53 -6.21 -11.17
C TYR A 52 -4.28 -6.88 -10.57
N ASP A 53 -3.51 -6.11 -9.80
CA ASP A 53 -2.44 -6.64 -8.94
C ASP A 53 -2.97 -7.06 -7.56
N SER A 54 -2.22 -7.89 -6.83
CA SER A 54 -2.51 -8.18 -5.41
C SER A 54 -2.44 -6.90 -4.57
N GLY A 55 -3.37 -6.74 -3.63
CA GLY A 55 -3.45 -5.56 -2.78
C GLY A 55 -4.78 -5.37 -2.07
N ILE A 56 -4.92 -4.21 -1.44
CA ILE A 56 -6.19 -3.76 -0.85
C ILE A 56 -7.09 -3.23 -1.97
N LYS A 57 -8.37 -3.62 -1.94
CA LYS A 57 -9.38 -3.19 -2.90
C LYS A 57 -10.16 -2.02 -2.33
N GLN A 58 -10.80 -2.22 -1.18
CA GLN A 58 -11.69 -1.24 -0.56
C GLN A 58 -11.72 -1.44 0.96
N ILE A 59 -11.99 -0.36 1.69
CA ILE A 59 -12.42 -0.35 3.08
C ILE A 59 -13.93 -0.20 3.16
N ARG A 60 -14.47 -0.36 4.36
CA ARG A 60 -15.86 -0.01 4.64
C ARG A 60 -16.11 1.45 4.30
N ASN A 61 -17.19 1.69 3.57
CA ASN A 61 -17.70 3.03 3.35
C ASN A 61 -18.48 3.55 4.58
N THR A 62 -18.17 4.75 5.02
CA THR A 62 -18.79 5.42 6.17
C THR A 62 -19.33 6.82 5.86
N ALA A 63 -19.02 7.34 4.67
CA ALA A 63 -19.46 8.65 4.22
C ALA A 63 -19.47 8.70 2.68
N ASP A 64 -20.52 9.27 2.12
CA ASP A 64 -20.71 9.48 0.68
C ASP A 64 -20.71 10.98 0.35
N GLY A 65 -20.55 11.31 -0.93
CA GLY A 65 -20.76 12.68 -1.39
C GLY A 65 -21.31 12.81 -2.81
N THR A 66 -21.55 14.05 -3.23
CA THR A 66 -22.13 14.36 -4.56
C THR A 66 -21.15 14.18 -5.72
N LYS A 67 -19.89 13.87 -5.42
CA LYS A 67 -18.81 13.58 -6.38
C LYS A 67 -18.15 12.29 -5.94
N SER A 68 -17.74 11.46 -6.90
CA SER A 68 -17.14 10.15 -6.65
C SER A 68 -15.88 10.19 -5.78
N TYR A 69 -15.12 11.29 -5.79
CA TYR A 69 -13.93 11.45 -4.94
C TYR A 69 -14.24 11.83 -3.48
N PHE A 70 -15.52 12.03 -3.13
CA PHE A 70 -15.95 12.13 -1.74
C PHE A 70 -16.28 10.78 -1.11
N ASP A 71 -16.41 9.72 -1.92
CA ASP A 71 -16.69 8.38 -1.43
C ASP A 71 -15.40 7.68 -0.99
N GLN A 72 -15.52 6.77 -0.03
CA GLN A 72 -14.36 6.07 0.54
C GLN A 72 -13.97 4.87 -0.33
N THR A 73 -12.68 4.75 -0.65
CA THR A 73 -12.15 3.58 -1.37
C THR A 73 -11.26 2.75 -0.46
N HIS A 74 -9.93 2.88 -0.57
CA HIS A 74 -8.95 2.31 0.37
C HIS A 74 -8.45 3.35 1.38
N THR A 75 -8.78 4.62 1.13
CA THR A 75 -8.50 5.78 1.99
C THR A 75 -9.59 6.83 1.82
N PHE A 76 -9.68 7.73 2.80
CA PHE A 76 -10.37 9.03 2.76
C PHE A 76 -10.03 9.76 4.07
N ASN A 77 -10.72 9.42 5.16
CA ASN A 77 -10.35 9.86 6.51
C ASN A 77 -9.16 9.07 7.07
N SER A 78 -9.10 7.77 6.77
CA SER A 78 -8.06 6.85 7.23
C SER A 78 -7.77 5.79 6.19
N VAL A 79 -6.49 5.54 5.92
CA VAL A 79 -6.08 4.50 4.98
C VAL A 79 -6.23 3.12 5.63
N CYS A 80 -6.86 2.16 4.95
CA CYS A 80 -7.18 0.83 5.49
C CYS A 80 -7.87 0.85 6.87
N SER A 81 -8.63 1.94 7.15
CA SER A 81 -9.29 2.14 8.44
C SER A 81 -8.36 1.99 9.65
N ILE A 82 -7.10 2.43 9.55
CA ILE A 82 -6.19 2.44 10.70
C ILE A 82 -6.70 3.39 11.79
N HIS A 83 -6.54 2.98 13.04
CA HIS A 83 -6.97 3.75 14.22
C HIS A 83 -6.12 3.38 15.44
N GLU A 84 -6.36 4.02 16.59
CA GLU A 84 -5.50 3.94 17.76
C GLU A 84 -6.05 3.08 18.91
N HIS A 85 -5.28 2.04 19.25
CA HIS A 85 -5.41 1.25 20.47
C HIS A 85 -4.19 1.42 21.39
N SER A 86 -3.67 2.65 21.49
CA SER A 86 -2.46 2.91 22.27
C SER A 86 -2.60 2.59 23.76
N ASN A 87 -3.83 2.47 24.28
CA ASN A 87 -4.10 2.01 25.65
C ASN A 87 -4.00 0.49 25.82
N ASN A 88 -3.79 -0.27 24.76
CA ASN A 88 -3.52 -1.69 24.82
C ASN A 88 -2.03 -1.95 24.56
N ASP A 89 -1.50 -2.98 25.19
CA ASP A 89 -0.15 -3.47 24.94
C ASP A 89 -0.13 -4.13 23.54
N ARG A 90 0.76 -3.72 22.63
CA ARG A 90 0.98 -4.35 21.31
C ARG A 90 -0.20 -4.38 20.32
N THR A 91 -1.40 -3.95 20.68
CA THR A 91 -2.52 -3.86 19.73
C THR A 91 -2.29 -2.75 18.72
N VAL A 92 -2.53 -3.07 17.46
CA VAL A 92 -2.46 -2.17 16.32
C VAL A 92 -3.85 -2.12 15.68
N GLY A 93 -4.48 -0.94 15.72
CA GLY A 93 -5.83 -0.75 15.20
C GLY A 93 -5.86 -0.74 13.68
N MET A 94 -6.68 -1.62 13.11
CA MET A 94 -6.94 -1.73 11.66
C MET A 94 -8.34 -2.31 11.44
N GLY A 95 -9.18 -1.60 10.70
CA GLY A 95 -10.55 -2.02 10.45
C GLY A 95 -10.68 -3.14 9.40
N GLU A 96 -11.92 -3.36 8.97
CA GLU A 96 -12.27 -4.27 7.88
C GLU A 96 -11.81 -3.74 6.53
N PHE A 97 -11.33 -4.64 5.67
CA PHE A 97 -11.03 -4.33 4.27
C PHE A 97 -11.26 -5.55 3.36
N THR A 98 -11.44 -5.27 2.08
CA THR A 98 -11.44 -6.27 1.01
C THR A 98 -10.06 -6.28 0.36
N ALA A 99 -9.50 -7.46 0.12
CA ALA A 99 -8.20 -7.64 -0.51
C ALA A 99 -8.28 -8.67 -1.64
N SER A 100 -7.33 -8.56 -2.58
CA SER A 100 -7.02 -9.58 -3.56
C SER A 100 -5.60 -10.09 -3.34
N LEU A 101 -5.43 -11.40 -3.23
CA LEU A 101 -4.11 -12.05 -3.13
C LEU A 101 -4.04 -13.20 -4.11
N ASN A 102 -3.13 -13.11 -5.07
CA ASN A 102 -2.97 -14.11 -6.14
C ASN A 102 -4.31 -14.48 -6.79
N GLY A 103 -5.13 -13.48 -7.15
CA GLY A 103 -6.43 -13.67 -7.79
C GLY A 103 -7.57 -14.11 -6.85
N VAL A 104 -7.33 -14.27 -5.55
CA VAL A 104 -8.35 -14.61 -4.56
C VAL A 104 -8.87 -13.34 -3.89
N GLU A 105 -10.14 -13.01 -4.12
CA GLU A 105 -10.80 -11.89 -3.43
C GLU A 105 -11.46 -12.35 -2.13
N PHE A 106 -11.21 -11.62 -1.05
CA PHE A 106 -11.76 -11.92 0.27
C PHE A 106 -11.97 -10.65 1.10
N ARG A 107 -12.88 -10.71 2.08
CA ARG A 107 -13.15 -9.61 3.01
C ARG A 107 -12.74 -10.03 4.42
N THR A 108 -11.92 -9.22 5.08
CA THR A 108 -11.51 -9.47 6.45
C THR A 108 -12.63 -9.10 7.42
N ARG A 109 -12.59 -9.68 8.63
CA ARG A 109 -13.24 -9.04 9.80
C ARG A 109 -12.44 -7.80 10.22
N HIS A 110 -12.91 -7.08 11.24
CA HIS A 110 -12.11 -6.03 11.86
C HIS A 110 -10.83 -6.65 12.43
N ASN A 111 -9.67 -6.02 12.21
CA ASN A 111 -8.39 -6.72 12.28
C ASN A 111 -7.57 -6.50 13.54
N ASP A 112 -7.81 -5.46 14.36
CA ASP A 112 -7.12 -5.14 15.64
C ASP A 112 -6.07 -6.16 16.06
N TYR A 113 -4.92 -6.10 15.40
CA TYR A 113 -3.95 -7.19 15.40
C TYR A 113 -2.84 -6.87 16.37
N ARG A 114 -2.18 -7.90 16.88
CA ARG A 114 -1.08 -7.75 17.83
C ARG A 114 0.27 -7.78 17.12
N LEU A 115 1.22 -6.99 17.61
CA LEU A 115 2.63 -7.03 17.16
C LEU A 115 3.30 -8.38 17.50
N ARG A 116 3.09 -9.36 16.63
CA ARG A 116 3.63 -10.71 16.74
C ARG A 116 4.43 -11.09 15.50
N MET A 117 5.47 -11.88 15.70
CA MET A 117 6.30 -12.41 14.63
C MET A 117 6.20 -13.94 14.56
N PRO A 118 6.48 -14.54 13.38
CA PRO A 118 6.63 -15.99 13.27
C PRO A 118 7.57 -16.55 14.33
N HIS A 119 7.27 -17.74 14.87
CA HIS A 119 8.08 -18.32 15.94
C HIS A 119 9.53 -18.55 15.49
N ARG A 120 10.51 -18.19 16.33
CA ARG A 120 11.94 -18.25 15.94
C ARG A 120 12.48 -19.67 15.72
N THR A 121 11.94 -20.63 16.47
CA THR A 121 12.50 -22.00 16.52
C THR A 121 11.52 -23.11 16.13
N SER A 122 10.23 -22.80 15.95
CA SER A 122 9.20 -23.82 15.70
C SER A 122 8.65 -23.69 14.29
N LYS A 123 8.37 -24.81 13.64
CA LYS A 123 7.72 -24.88 12.31
C LYS A 123 6.20 -25.09 12.41
N ASN A 124 5.65 -25.10 13.62
CA ASN A 124 4.24 -25.37 13.85
C ASN A 124 3.35 -24.30 13.20
N TYR A 125 2.19 -24.76 12.72
CA TYR A 125 1.24 -23.90 12.01
C TYR A 125 0.78 -22.76 12.91
N HIS A 126 0.80 -21.54 12.38
CA HIS A 126 0.35 -20.31 13.05
C HIS A 126 1.07 -19.94 14.36
N TRP A 127 2.12 -20.67 14.75
CA TRP A 127 2.89 -20.31 15.93
C TRP A 127 3.61 -18.98 15.75
N GLN A 128 3.38 -18.09 16.71
CA GLN A 128 3.90 -16.73 16.74
C GLN A 128 4.34 -16.39 18.16
N GLU A 129 5.25 -15.43 18.27
CA GLU A 129 5.70 -14.86 19.52
C GLU A 129 5.58 -13.33 19.49
N ASP A 130 5.40 -12.71 20.66
CA ASP A 130 5.34 -11.26 20.76
C ASP A 130 6.70 -10.65 20.34
N ILE A 131 6.67 -9.63 19.49
CA ILE A 131 7.87 -8.87 19.14
C ILE A 131 8.34 -8.13 20.40
N PRO A 132 9.55 -8.27 20.92
CA PRO A 132 9.95 -7.55 22.13
C PRO A 132 9.91 -6.04 21.94
N PHE A 133 9.47 -5.29 22.96
CA PHE A 133 9.56 -3.82 22.89
C PHE A 133 11.02 -3.40 23.03
N PRO A 134 11.45 -2.31 22.36
CA PRO A 134 12.79 -1.77 22.54
C PRO A 134 13.05 -1.42 23.99
N HIS A 135 14.27 -1.68 24.46
CA HIS A 135 14.69 -1.27 25.80
C HIS A 135 14.76 0.27 25.90
N VAL A 136 14.62 0.78 27.13
CA VAL A 136 14.91 2.18 27.41
C VAL A 136 16.42 2.40 27.34
N PRO A 137 16.92 3.46 26.68
CA PRO A 137 18.34 3.75 26.66
C PRO A 137 18.96 3.81 28.06
N PRO A 138 20.13 3.20 28.31
CA PRO A 138 20.77 3.23 29.62
C PRO A 138 21.04 4.66 30.13
N SER A 139 21.36 5.61 29.23
CA SER A 139 21.60 7.01 29.60
C SER A 139 20.37 7.70 30.18
N VAL A 140 19.16 7.23 29.85
CA VAL A 140 17.90 7.68 30.44
C VAL A 140 17.77 7.07 31.83
N LEU A 141 17.92 5.75 31.97
CA LEU A 141 17.75 5.07 33.26
C LEU A 141 18.76 5.50 34.32
N GLN A 142 19.93 5.99 33.91
CA GLN A 142 20.96 6.55 34.80
C GLN A 142 20.59 7.93 35.38
N LYS A 143 19.57 8.62 34.85
CA LYS A 143 19.13 9.91 35.40
C LYS A 143 18.36 9.72 36.70
N ARG A 144 18.68 10.54 37.70
CA ARG A 144 18.16 10.40 39.07
C ARG A 144 16.71 10.85 39.19
N THR A 145 16.32 11.87 38.42
CA THR A 145 14.99 12.47 38.51
C THR A 145 14.19 12.24 37.22
N LEU A 146 12.86 12.18 37.36
CA LEU A 146 11.96 12.04 36.22
C LEU A 146 12.13 13.18 35.17
N PRO A 147 12.23 14.47 35.55
CA PRO A 147 12.46 15.54 34.57
C PRO A 147 13.74 15.35 33.76
N GLU A 148 14.81 14.85 34.37
CA GLU A 148 16.06 14.54 33.66
C GLU A 148 15.90 13.33 32.71
N GLN A 149 15.15 12.30 33.11
CA GLN A 149 14.80 11.17 32.23
C GLN A 149 14.00 11.64 31.02
N ILE A 150 12.99 12.49 31.24
CA ILE A 150 12.16 13.09 30.18
C ILE A 150 13.04 13.86 29.21
N LYS A 151 13.90 14.76 29.72
CA LYS A 151 14.80 15.57 28.89
C LYS A 151 15.75 14.70 28.04
N GLU A 152 16.29 13.63 28.61
CA GLU A 152 17.16 12.72 27.86
C GLU A 152 16.38 11.92 26.80
N LEU A 153 15.16 11.46 27.10
CA LEU A 153 14.31 10.82 26.10
C LEU A 153 13.91 11.79 24.98
N HIS A 154 13.60 13.05 25.29
CA HIS A 154 13.37 14.09 24.28
C HIS A 154 14.55 14.22 23.31
N ASN A 155 15.80 14.09 23.77
CA ASN A 155 16.97 14.08 22.89
C ASN A 155 16.97 12.88 21.92
N TYR A 156 16.56 11.70 22.36
CA TYR A 156 16.42 10.53 21.47
C TYR A 156 15.31 10.71 20.44
N PHE A 157 14.15 11.23 20.85
CA PHE A 157 13.05 11.53 19.93
C PHE A 157 13.42 12.64 18.94
N ARG A 158 14.19 13.64 19.38
CA ARG A 158 14.75 14.68 18.52
C ARG A 158 15.71 14.10 17.49
N ALA A 159 16.61 13.21 17.92
CA ALA A 159 17.55 12.53 17.04
C ALA A 159 16.83 11.66 15.98
N PHE A 160 15.78 10.94 16.38
CA PHE A 160 14.93 10.19 15.45
C PHE A 160 14.17 11.12 14.49
N SER A 161 13.51 12.16 15.00
CA SER A 161 12.74 13.12 14.21
C SER A 161 13.59 13.82 13.15
N PHE A 162 14.83 14.20 13.49
CA PHE A 162 15.79 14.81 12.56
C PHE A 162 16.61 13.79 11.77
N GLN A 163 16.41 12.48 11.98
CA GLN A 163 17.22 11.41 11.40
C GLN A 163 18.73 11.62 11.59
N ASN A 164 19.13 12.19 12.73
CA ASN A 164 20.52 12.51 13.05
C ASN A 164 21.01 11.72 14.26
N PHE A 165 21.72 10.62 13.99
CA PHE A 165 22.25 9.71 15.02
C PHE A 165 23.47 10.29 15.76
N HIS A 166 24.06 11.41 15.32
CA HIS A 166 25.16 12.07 16.02
C HIS A 166 24.69 12.81 17.28
N PHE A 167 23.43 13.25 17.34
CA PHE A 167 22.87 13.86 18.56
C PHE A 167 22.68 12.81 19.66
N ARG A 168 22.03 11.71 19.30
CA ARG A 168 21.89 10.47 20.07
C ARG A 168 21.69 9.33 19.09
N ASP A 169 22.39 8.21 19.30
CA ASP A 169 22.16 7.04 18.46
C ASP A 169 20.84 6.36 18.84
N TYR A 170 19.79 6.68 18.08
CA TYR A 170 18.44 6.20 18.30
C TYR A 170 18.19 4.79 17.72
N ARG A 171 19.01 4.33 16.78
CA ARG A 171 18.77 3.10 15.99
C ARG A 171 18.67 1.80 16.81
N PRO A 172 19.35 1.67 17.97
CA PRO A 172 19.12 0.54 18.88
C PRO A 172 17.73 0.54 19.54
N TYR A 173 17.07 1.68 19.60
CA TYR A 173 15.90 1.94 20.44
C TYR A 173 14.63 2.27 19.64
N PHE A 174 14.79 2.71 18.39
CA PHE A 174 13.72 2.89 17.44
C PHE A 174 13.81 1.78 16.40
N LYS A 175 12.93 0.79 16.50
CA LYS A 175 13.02 -0.44 15.69
C LYS A 175 11.90 -0.48 14.65
N PRO A 176 12.23 -0.50 13.34
CA PRO A 176 11.22 -0.68 12.31
C PRO A 176 10.72 -2.14 12.30
N VAL A 177 9.41 -2.28 12.23
CA VAL A 177 8.71 -3.56 12.14
C VAL A 177 7.81 -3.50 10.91
N LEU A 178 7.93 -4.47 10.01
CA LEU A 178 7.06 -4.62 8.86
C LEU A 178 5.92 -5.57 9.20
N CYS A 179 4.69 -5.08 9.15
CA CYS A 179 3.49 -5.91 9.24
C CYS A 179 2.96 -6.22 7.84
N TYR A 180 2.45 -7.43 7.64
CA TYR A 180 2.08 -7.99 6.35
C TYR A 180 0.81 -8.83 6.47
N LEU A 181 0.06 -8.88 5.36
CA LEU A 181 -1.09 -9.74 5.20
C LEU A 181 -0.63 -11.01 4.51
N GLU A 182 -0.91 -12.16 5.11
CA GLU A 182 -0.58 -13.47 4.57
C GLU A 182 -1.86 -14.28 4.31
N GLY A 183 -2.05 -14.74 3.08
CA GLY A 183 -3.15 -15.61 2.66
C GLY A 183 -2.67 -17.02 2.30
N THR A 184 -3.51 -18.02 2.55
CA THR A 184 -3.23 -19.42 2.16
C THR A 184 -4.52 -20.22 2.01
N TRP A 185 -4.47 -21.25 1.17
CA TRP A 185 -5.50 -22.28 1.12
C TRP A 185 -5.22 -23.32 2.21
N THR A 186 -6.18 -23.55 3.08
CA THR A 186 -6.08 -24.51 4.21
C THR A 186 -6.81 -25.81 3.90
N ALA A 187 -6.21 -26.92 4.33
CA ALA A 187 -6.72 -28.26 4.08
C ALA A 187 -7.85 -28.67 5.04
N ASP A 188 -7.92 -28.09 6.24
CA ASP A 188 -9.03 -28.35 7.17
C ASP A 188 -10.24 -27.47 6.82
N THR A 189 -11.26 -28.10 6.28
CA THR A 189 -12.54 -27.48 5.91
C THR A 189 -13.69 -27.88 6.83
N LYS A 190 -13.44 -28.69 7.86
CA LYS A 190 -14.50 -29.18 8.77
C LYS A 190 -14.66 -28.30 9.99
N THR A 191 -13.58 -27.68 10.46
CA THR A 191 -13.63 -26.79 11.64
C THR A 191 -13.23 -25.37 11.28
N LEU A 192 -13.99 -24.39 11.78
CA LEU A 192 -13.64 -22.98 11.67
C LEU A 192 -12.69 -22.64 12.81
N ASN A 193 -11.40 -22.60 12.52
CA ASN A 193 -10.39 -22.10 13.44
C ASN A 193 -10.08 -20.64 13.09
N GLU A 194 -10.09 -19.77 14.11
CA GLU A 194 -9.70 -18.38 13.92
C GLU A 194 -8.26 -18.30 13.38
N PRO A 195 -8.03 -17.62 12.23
CA PRO A 195 -6.76 -17.74 11.55
C PRO A 195 -5.63 -16.93 12.24
N PHE A 196 -5.98 -15.93 13.06
CA PHE A 196 -5.06 -15.25 13.98
C PHE A 196 -5.82 -14.50 15.07
N GLU A 197 -5.14 -14.26 16.19
CA GLU A 197 -5.69 -13.49 17.31
C GLU A 197 -5.90 -12.02 16.92
N SER A 198 -7.15 -11.54 17.05
CA SER A 198 -7.46 -10.12 17.16
C SER A 198 -7.98 -9.82 18.55
N ASP A 199 -7.50 -8.73 19.14
CA ASP A 199 -7.71 -8.46 20.55
C ASP A 199 -9.18 -8.17 20.91
N ARG A 200 -9.99 -7.78 19.92
CA ARG A 200 -11.34 -7.28 20.12
C ARG A 200 -12.40 -7.94 19.23
N HIS A 201 -11.97 -8.62 18.17
CA HIS A 201 -12.85 -9.20 17.16
C HIS A 201 -12.50 -10.67 16.95
N HIS A 202 -13.52 -11.48 16.71
CA HIS A 202 -13.39 -12.89 16.41
C HIS A 202 -14.34 -13.24 15.27
N ILE A 203 -14.11 -14.35 14.59
CA ILE A 203 -15.07 -14.81 13.58
C ILE A 203 -16.30 -15.35 14.31
N ASP A 204 -17.46 -14.73 14.09
CA ASP A 204 -18.72 -15.16 14.72
C ASP A 204 -19.43 -16.20 13.86
N ALA A 205 -18.90 -17.42 13.86
CA ALA A 205 -19.53 -18.58 13.26
C ALA A 205 -19.09 -19.88 13.95
N THR A 206 -19.97 -20.89 13.89
CA THR A 206 -19.73 -22.22 14.47
C THR A 206 -19.06 -23.19 13.49
N SER A 207 -19.20 -22.92 12.18
CA SER A 207 -18.63 -23.71 11.09
C SER A 207 -18.42 -22.82 9.86
N TRP A 208 -17.69 -23.35 8.87
CA TRP A 208 -17.52 -22.68 7.57
C TRP A 208 -18.85 -22.44 6.85
N PHE A 209 -19.78 -23.40 6.93
CA PHE A 209 -21.09 -23.26 6.30
C PHE A 209 -21.93 -22.17 6.98
N ASP A 210 -21.96 -22.13 8.32
CA ASP A 210 -22.62 -21.05 9.07
C ASP A 210 -22.05 -19.67 8.70
N LEU A 211 -20.72 -19.55 8.60
CA LEU A 211 -20.07 -18.33 8.14
C LEU A 211 -20.55 -17.93 6.73
N GLN A 212 -20.53 -18.88 5.78
CA GLN A 212 -20.99 -18.66 4.41
C GLN A 212 -22.46 -18.24 4.34
N GLU A 213 -23.35 -18.84 5.13
CA GLU A 213 -24.77 -18.46 5.16
C GLU A 213 -24.97 -17.05 5.70
N LYS A 214 -24.27 -16.70 6.80
CA LYS A 214 -24.28 -15.34 7.36
C LYS A 214 -23.77 -14.31 6.35
N ILE A 215 -22.71 -14.62 5.61
CA ILE A 215 -22.18 -13.74 4.58
C ILE A 215 -23.12 -13.65 3.39
N ARG A 216 -23.67 -14.78 2.92
CA ARG A 216 -24.65 -14.81 1.84
C ARG A 216 -25.84 -13.92 2.19
N PHE A 217 -26.39 -14.08 3.38
CA PHE A 217 -27.50 -13.28 3.87
C PHE A 217 -27.15 -11.79 3.94
N THR A 218 -26.04 -11.42 4.58
CA THR A 218 -25.63 -10.01 4.72
C THR A 218 -25.29 -9.36 3.39
N SER A 219 -24.65 -10.08 2.46
CA SER A 219 -24.36 -9.60 1.11
C SER A 219 -25.63 -9.36 0.28
N TYR A 220 -26.64 -10.22 0.36
CA TYR A 220 -27.90 -10.03 -0.38
C TYR A 220 -28.83 -8.99 0.23
N THR A 221 -28.77 -8.80 1.55
CA THR A 221 -29.60 -7.82 2.26
C THR A 221 -28.96 -6.44 2.36
N GLY A 222 -27.66 -6.32 2.07
CA GLY A 222 -26.87 -5.13 2.38
C GLY A 222 -26.65 -4.90 3.88
N GLY A 223 -27.03 -5.88 4.72
CA GLY A 223 -26.89 -5.81 6.18
C GLY A 223 -25.44 -5.99 6.64
N LYS A 224 -25.16 -5.65 7.90
CA LYS A 224 -23.85 -5.86 8.53
C LYS A 224 -23.97 -6.46 9.93
N HIS A 225 -22.92 -7.15 10.34
CA HIS A 225 -22.76 -7.52 11.74
C HIS A 225 -22.31 -6.31 12.56
N TYR A 226 -23.01 -6.00 13.66
CA TYR A 226 -22.72 -4.81 14.46
C TYR A 226 -21.35 -4.84 15.15
N LEU A 227 -20.82 -6.05 15.44
CA LEU A 227 -19.46 -6.24 15.99
C LEU A 227 -18.40 -6.46 14.92
N GLU A 228 -18.72 -6.38 13.62
CA GLU A 228 -17.69 -6.45 12.56
C GLU A 228 -16.89 -7.78 12.55
N ASN A 229 -17.62 -8.89 12.78
CA ASN A 229 -17.07 -10.23 13.01
C ASN A 229 -17.25 -11.18 11.82
N PHE A 230 -17.83 -10.71 10.70
CA PHE A 230 -18.12 -11.54 9.52
C PHE A 230 -17.08 -11.33 8.41
N SER A 231 -16.19 -12.31 8.22
CA SER A 231 -15.18 -12.31 7.14
C SER A 231 -15.64 -13.13 5.94
N TYR A 232 -15.62 -12.58 4.73
CA TYR A 232 -15.83 -13.37 3.51
C TYR A 232 -14.56 -14.12 3.13
N LEU A 233 -14.59 -15.44 3.28
CA LEU A 233 -13.46 -16.33 3.02
C LEU A 233 -13.89 -17.41 2.02
N PRO A 234 -13.39 -17.39 0.76
CA PRO A 234 -13.83 -18.32 -0.28
C PRO A 234 -13.33 -19.75 -0.05
N THR A 235 -14.08 -20.73 -0.56
CA THR A 235 -13.68 -22.14 -0.70
C THR A 235 -13.32 -22.46 -2.14
N THR A 236 -12.51 -23.48 -2.35
CA THR A 236 -12.19 -24.03 -3.69
C THR A 236 -12.05 -25.54 -3.62
N ILE A 237 -12.17 -26.22 -4.75
CA ILE A 237 -11.75 -27.62 -4.89
C ILE A 237 -10.28 -27.62 -5.31
N MET A 238 -9.39 -28.10 -4.45
CA MET A 238 -7.95 -28.10 -4.70
C MET A 238 -7.51 -29.28 -5.55
N ASN A 239 -8.03 -30.48 -5.27
CA ASN A 239 -7.73 -31.70 -6.02
C ASN A 239 -8.99 -32.56 -6.19
N MET A 240 -8.92 -33.49 -7.15
CA MET A 240 -9.87 -34.60 -7.32
C MET A 240 -9.11 -35.91 -7.12
N VAL A 241 -9.45 -36.67 -6.08
CA VAL A 241 -8.82 -37.97 -5.78
C VAL A 241 -9.88 -39.05 -5.82
N ASN A 242 -9.82 -39.93 -6.82
CA ASN A 242 -10.73 -41.07 -7.01
C ASN A 242 -12.22 -40.68 -6.84
N GLY A 243 -12.70 -39.71 -7.62
CA GLY A 243 -14.09 -39.24 -7.52
C GLY A 243 -14.41 -38.29 -6.38
N THR A 244 -13.50 -38.11 -5.41
CA THR A 244 -13.75 -37.30 -4.23
C THR A 244 -13.07 -35.94 -4.34
N PRO A 245 -13.81 -34.82 -4.22
CA PRO A 245 -13.22 -33.49 -4.17
C PRO A 245 -12.51 -33.24 -2.84
N GLU A 246 -11.25 -32.82 -2.91
CA GLU A 246 -10.52 -32.27 -1.78
C GLU A 246 -10.73 -30.76 -1.74
N TYR A 247 -11.60 -30.29 -0.83
CA TYR A 247 -11.85 -28.87 -0.64
C TYR A 247 -10.71 -28.20 0.12
N ALA A 248 -10.48 -26.93 -0.20
CA ALA A 248 -9.63 -26.04 0.57
C ALA A 248 -10.36 -24.72 0.88
N GLN A 249 -10.05 -24.16 2.03
CA GLN A 249 -10.64 -22.91 2.50
C GLN A 249 -9.57 -21.82 2.52
N TRP A 250 -9.88 -20.65 1.94
CA TRP A 250 -8.99 -19.51 2.02
C TRP A 250 -8.98 -18.97 3.45
N ASN A 251 -7.78 -18.76 3.99
CA ASN A 251 -7.55 -18.19 5.30
C ASN A 251 -6.46 -17.12 5.21
N TYR A 252 -6.55 -16.13 6.10
CA TYR A 252 -5.60 -15.03 6.16
C TYR A 252 -5.13 -14.76 7.57
N ARG A 253 -3.88 -14.30 7.74
CA ARG A 253 -3.40 -13.74 9.00
C ARG A 253 -2.65 -12.44 8.77
N ILE A 254 -2.69 -11.57 9.77
CA ILE A 254 -1.76 -10.43 9.85
C ILE A 254 -0.68 -10.80 10.86
N ALA A 255 0.57 -10.68 10.42
CA ALA A 255 1.74 -10.89 11.25
C ALA A 255 2.76 -9.77 10.98
N CYS A 256 3.79 -9.69 11.81
CA CYS A 256 4.80 -8.65 11.73
C CYS A 256 6.21 -9.23 11.82
N HIS A 257 7.19 -8.49 11.33
CA HIS A 257 8.59 -8.88 11.29
C HIS A 257 9.47 -7.70 11.70
N PRO A 258 10.25 -7.81 12.79
CA PRO A 258 11.25 -6.79 13.11
C PRO A 258 12.37 -6.85 12.09
N LEU A 259 12.58 -5.76 11.33
CA LEU A 259 13.59 -5.73 10.26
C LEU A 259 14.99 -5.92 10.86
N LYS A 260 15.87 -6.63 10.13
CA LYS A 260 17.25 -6.84 10.59
C LYS A 260 18.09 -5.57 10.57
N LYS A 261 17.77 -4.64 9.67
CA LYS A 261 18.44 -3.35 9.53
C LYS A 261 17.49 -2.22 9.86
N ASP A 262 18.07 -1.09 10.24
CA ASP A 262 17.33 0.15 10.35
C ASP A 262 16.82 0.58 8.97
N LEU A 263 15.64 1.21 8.96
CA LEU A 263 15.01 1.78 7.78
C LEU A 263 14.94 3.29 7.99
N PRO A 264 15.72 4.11 7.29
CA PRO A 264 15.67 5.55 7.48
C PRO A 264 14.35 6.13 6.97
N LEU A 265 13.87 7.20 7.59
CA LEU A 265 12.65 7.89 7.14
C LEU A 265 12.79 8.51 5.75
N SER A 266 14.03 8.70 5.24
CA SER A 266 14.27 9.06 3.84
C SER A 266 13.77 8.03 2.84
N ALA A 267 13.56 6.78 3.27
CA ALA A 267 13.06 5.69 2.43
C ALA A 267 11.54 5.66 2.32
N LEU A 268 10.81 6.58 2.97
CA LEU A 268 9.34 6.60 3.01
C LEU A 268 8.81 7.88 2.39
N LYS A 269 8.21 7.80 1.20
CA LYS A 269 7.59 8.94 0.48
C LYS A 269 6.07 8.78 0.50
N PRO A 270 5.28 9.82 0.83
CA PRO A 270 3.83 9.74 0.77
C PRO A 270 3.38 9.54 -0.68
N VAL A 271 2.35 8.71 -0.85
CA VAL A 271 1.65 8.56 -2.13
C VAL A 271 0.65 9.68 -2.27
N ASP A 272 0.66 10.35 -3.42
CA ASP A 272 -0.28 11.44 -3.67
C ASP A 272 -1.69 10.90 -3.98
N ASP A 273 -2.52 10.72 -2.96
CA ASP A 273 -3.93 10.41 -3.14
C ASP A 273 -4.72 11.71 -3.34
N MET A 274 -4.89 12.09 -4.62
CA MET A 274 -5.52 13.33 -5.00
C MET A 274 -7.01 13.37 -4.62
N ALA A 275 -7.70 12.23 -4.62
CA ALA A 275 -9.12 12.14 -4.26
C ALA A 275 -9.32 12.52 -2.78
N ALA A 276 -8.57 11.88 -1.88
CA ALA A 276 -8.62 12.20 -0.45
C ALA A 276 -8.16 13.63 -0.17
N ARG A 277 -7.09 14.10 -0.84
CA ARG A 277 -6.59 15.46 -0.68
C ARG A 277 -7.57 16.54 -1.12
N ILE A 278 -8.18 16.39 -2.29
CA ILE A 278 -9.19 17.34 -2.78
C ILE A 278 -10.43 17.29 -1.90
N GLY A 279 -10.86 16.08 -1.54
CA GLY A 279 -11.98 15.86 -0.63
C GLY A 279 -11.84 16.64 0.68
N HIS A 280 -10.63 16.67 1.25
CA HIS A 280 -10.33 17.38 2.50
C HIS A 280 -9.73 18.78 2.34
N ARG A 281 -9.46 19.23 1.10
CA ARG A 281 -8.73 20.47 0.80
C ARG A 281 -7.36 20.54 1.48
N TRP A 282 -6.61 19.44 1.41
CA TRP A 282 -5.27 19.33 2.00
C TRP A 282 -4.16 19.40 0.94
N ASN A 283 -3.08 20.13 1.28
CA ASN A 283 -1.82 20.00 0.57
C ASN A 283 -1.12 18.68 0.94
N ILE A 284 -0.07 18.30 0.19
CA ILE A 284 0.62 17.02 0.38
C ILE A 284 1.24 16.90 1.77
N THR A 285 1.80 17.98 2.32
CA THR A 285 2.43 17.98 3.64
C THR A 285 1.40 17.70 4.73
N ARG A 286 0.25 18.38 4.71
CA ARG A 286 -0.84 18.13 5.67
C ARG A 286 -1.41 16.73 5.51
N PHE A 287 -1.58 16.26 4.28
CA PHE A 287 -2.05 14.91 3.99
C PHE A 287 -1.10 13.85 4.58
N ALA A 288 0.21 13.97 4.37
CA ALA A 288 1.21 13.03 4.87
C ALA A 288 1.20 12.86 6.41
N HIS A 289 0.82 13.91 7.15
CA HIS A 289 0.67 13.86 8.60
C HIS A 289 -0.66 13.26 9.07
N SER A 290 -1.66 13.13 8.19
CA SER A 290 -2.97 12.56 8.51
C SER A 290 -2.95 11.03 8.53
N ARG A 291 -3.96 10.42 9.15
CA ARG A 291 -4.14 8.95 9.10
C ARG A 291 -4.59 8.44 7.72
N ALA A 292 -4.94 9.33 6.79
CA ALA A 292 -5.29 9.00 5.40
C ALA A 292 -4.07 8.73 4.50
N ALA A 293 -2.87 9.10 4.95
CA ALA A 293 -1.67 8.96 4.12
C ALA A 293 -1.14 7.52 4.06
N ARG A 294 -0.92 7.08 2.82
CA ARG A 294 -0.14 5.91 2.42
C ARG A 294 1.26 6.32 1.97
N PHE A 295 2.21 5.42 2.06
CA PHE A 295 3.61 5.64 1.71
C PHE A 295 4.11 4.57 0.75
N VAL A 296 5.14 4.90 -0.01
CA VAL A 296 5.93 3.97 -0.82
C VAL A 296 7.36 3.91 -0.30
N LEU A 297 7.98 2.75 -0.46
CA LEU A 297 9.37 2.54 -0.13
C LEU A 297 10.28 3.02 -1.27
N ALA A 298 11.45 3.53 -0.90
CA ALA A 298 12.47 3.93 -1.85
C ALA A 298 12.87 2.76 -2.78
N PRO A 299 13.26 3.06 -4.04
CA PRO A 299 13.68 2.04 -4.99
C PRO A 299 14.94 1.31 -4.53
N ASP A 300 15.85 1.99 -3.81
CA ASP A 300 17.08 1.43 -3.27
C ASP A 300 17.45 2.11 -1.93
N PHE A 301 18.41 1.54 -1.21
CA PHE A 301 18.93 2.09 0.05
C PHE A 301 19.93 3.26 -0.15
N ASN A 302 20.08 3.81 -1.36
CA ASN A 302 21.12 4.80 -1.65
C ASN A 302 20.78 6.17 -1.02
N GLY A 303 21.37 6.43 0.15
CA GLY A 303 21.18 7.67 0.90
C GLY A 303 21.60 8.96 0.18
N ASN A 304 22.38 8.88 -0.90
CA ASN A 304 22.72 10.08 -1.69
C ASN A 304 21.54 10.59 -2.53
N ARG A 305 20.56 9.73 -2.83
CA ARG A 305 19.37 10.06 -3.64
C ARG A 305 18.13 10.24 -2.80
N ASN A 306 18.03 9.50 -1.70
CA ASN A 306 16.91 9.55 -0.78
C ASN A 306 17.13 10.69 0.22
N LYS A 307 16.41 11.79 0.05
CA LYS A 307 16.52 12.96 0.94
C LYS A 307 15.42 12.90 1.98
N TYR A 308 15.77 13.12 3.25
CA TYR A 308 14.78 13.30 4.31
C TYR A 308 14.56 14.80 4.56
N GLN A 309 13.30 15.22 4.60
CA GLN A 309 12.92 16.59 4.90
C GLN A 309 12.24 16.62 6.26
N TRP A 310 12.99 16.98 7.31
CA TRP A 310 12.49 16.89 8.69
C TRP A 310 11.26 17.77 8.95
N GLN A 311 11.15 18.91 8.26
CA GLN A 311 9.98 19.79 8.36
C GLN A 311 8.69 19.12 7.85
N ASN A 312 8.84 18.21 6.89
CA ASN A 312 7.73 17.48 6.28
C ASN A 312 7.51 16.11 6.95
N GLY A 313 8.52 15.57 7.65
CA GLY A 313 8.43 14.29 8.36
C GLY A 313 8.43 13.05 7.46
N TYR A 314 8.86 13.19 6.20
CA TYR A 314 8.96 12.08 5.24
C TYR A 314 10.13 12.27 4.24
N GLY A 315 10.43 11.21 3.51
CA GLY A 315 11.46 11.14 2.48
C GLY A 315 11.00 11.60 1.10
N SER A 316 11.96 11.97 0.27
CA SER A 316 11.79 12.29 -1.14
C SER A 316 12.90 11.60 -1.94
N PHE A 317 12.51 10.94 -3.02
CA PHE A 317 13.41 10.24 -3.92
C PHE A 317 12.83 10.24 -5.35
N PRO A 318 13.69 10.20 -6.38
CA PRO A 318 13.25 10.16 -7.77
C PRO A 318 12.58 8.81 -8.07
N ASP A 319 11.44 8.85 -8.76
CA ASP A 319 10.79 7.65 -9.27
C ASP A 319 11.64 7.03 -10.38
N ARG A 320 11.84 5.71 -10.32
CA ARG A 320 12.69 4.98 -11.26
C ARG A 320 12.10 3.61 -11.53
N ARG A 321 12.37 3.12 -12.74
CA ARG A 321 12.14 1.71 -13.05
C ARG A 321 13.10 0.87 -12.21
N THR A 322 12.58 0.19 -11.20
CA THR A 322 13.34 -0.77 -10.42
C THR A 322 13.26 -2.13 -11.08
N SER A 323 14.40 -2.74 -11.34
CA SER A 323 14.49 -4.19 -11.48
C SER A 323 14.82 -4.81 -10.12
N ILE A 324 14.75 -6.14 -10.04
CA ILE A 324 15.21 -7.02 -8.96
C ILE A 324 16.12 -6.29 -7.95
N ASN A 325 15.76 -6.34 -6.65
CA ASN A 325 16.45 -5.72 -5.50
C ASN A 325 15.90 -4.37 -4.99
N SER A 326 14.59 -4.14 -5.04
CA SER A 326 14.04 -2.95 -4.35
C SER A 326 14.15 -3.06 -2.82
N VAL A 327 14.02 -1.94 -2.10
CA VAL A 327 13.92 -1.96 -0.61
C VAL A 327 12.78 -2.89 -0.18
N LEU A 328 11.66 -2.86 -0.89
CA LEU A 328 10.51 -3.75 -0.63
C LEU A 328 10.88 -5.23 -0.81
N ASP A 329 11.59 -5.57 -1.89
CA ASP A 329 12.08 -6.93 -2.12
C ASP A 329 13.00 -7.41 -0.99
N TRP A 330 13.87 -6.52 -0.50
CA TRP A 330 14.79 -6.83 0.58
C TRP A 330 14.04 -7.09 1.89
N VAL A 331 13.14 -6.20 2.31
CA VAL A 331 12.40 -6.38 3.58
C VAL A 331 11.45 -7.57 3.55
N MET A 332 10.74 -7.80 2.44
CA MET A 332 9.82 -8.95 2.32
C MET A 332 10.58 -10.28 2.33
N SER A 333 11.79 -10.31 1.75
CA SER A 333 12.61 -11.52 1.75
C SER A 333 13.16 -11.93 3.13
N GLU A 334 13.07 -11.07 4.13
CA GLU A 334 13.41 -11.43 5.52
C GLU A 334 12.28 -12.21 6.22
N ILE A 335 11.08 -12.21 5.62
CA ILE A 335 9.87 -12.76 6.22
C ILE A 335 9.68 -14.22 5.79
N PRO A 336 9.57 -15.17 6.73
CA PRO A 336 9.26 -16.55 6.41
C PRO A 336 7.77 -16.76 6.12
N GLY A 337 7.45 -17.80 5.36
CA GLY A 337 6.08 -18.31 5.19
C GLY A 337 5.59 -19.10 6.40
N LYS A 338 4.74 -20.10 6.15
CA LYS A 338 4.08 -20.92 7.20
C LYS A 338 5.00 -21.86 7.98
N ASP A 339 6.24 -22.07 7.54
CA ASP A 339 7.26 -22.84 8.26
C ASP A 339 8.06 -21.99 9.28
N ASN A 340 7.71 -20.71 9.42
CA ASN A 340 8.36 -19.72 10.29
C ASN A 340 9.88 -19.62 10.03
N TYR A 341 10.65 -19.01 10.94
CA TYR A 341 12.08 -18.74 10.74
C TYR A 341 12.96 -19.98 10.45
N PRO A 342 12.66 -21.19 10.98
CA PRO A 342 13.42 -22.40 10.63
C PRO A 342 13.19 -22.92 9.20
N ALA A 343 12.40 -22.21 8.37
CA ALA A 343 12.14 -22.60 6.99
C ALA A 343 13.43 -22.72 6.17
N LYS A 344 13.61 -23.88 5.53
CA LYS A 344 14.67 -24.15 4.57
C LYS A 344 14.10 -25.05 3.49
N LEU A 345 13.54 -24.41 2.46
CA LEU A 345 12.87 -25.07 1.35
C LEU A 345 13.50 -24.58 0.05
N HIS A 346 13.54 -25.48 -0.92
CA HIS A 346 14.08 -25.21 -2.25
C HIS A 346 13.10 -25.78 -3.27
N ASP A 347 12.85 -25.00 -4.32
CA ASP A 347 11.92 -25.36 -5.38
C ASP A 347 12.72 -25.97 -6.54
N THR A 348 12.39 -27.23 -6.82
CA THR A 348 12.96 -28.03 -7.91
C THR A 348 11.87 -28.52 -8.87
N THR A 349 10.69 -27.90 -8.82
CA THR A 349 9.52 -28.30 -9.62
C THR A 349 9.88 -28.28 -11.10
N PHE A 350 9.39 -29.26 -11.85
CA PHE A 350 9.73 -29.47 -13.27
C PHE A 350 11.22 -29.74 -13.54
N GLY A 351 11.95 -30.23 -12.54
CA GLY A 351 13.37 -30.58 -12.67
C GLY A 351 14.30 -29.38 -12.81
N MET A 352 13.83 -28.17 -12.48
CA MET A 352 14.62 -26.93 -12.59
C MET A 352 14.92 -26.34 -11.23
N ARG A 353 16.19 -26.06 -10.95
CA ARG A 353 16.58 -25.37 -9.72
C ARG A 353 16.32 -23.87 -9.81
N ILE A 354 15.77 -23.32 -8.72
CA ILE A 354 15.57 -21.88 -8.57
C ILE A 354 16.71 -21.25 -7.76
N LEU A 355 17.33 -20.23 -8.33
CA LEU A 355 18.45 -19.47 -7.78
C LEU A 355 18.02 -18.09 -7.29
N ASP A 356 18.74 -17.57 -6.31
CA ASP A 356 18.55 -16.23 -5.79
C ASP A 356 19.06 -15.19 -6.82
N PRO A 357 18.20 -14.29 -7.32
CA PRO A 357 18.57 -13.33 -8.36
C PRO A 357 19.35 -12.12 -7.81
N ARG A 358 19.48 -12.01 -6.49
CA ARG A 358 20.09 -10.87 -5.77
C ARG A 358 21.58 -11.06 -5.57
N VAL A 359 22.03 -12.30 -5.60
CA VAL A 359 23.44 -12.68 -5.51
C VAL A 359 23.94 -13.14 -6.87
N ARG A 360 25.18 -12.75 -7.22
CA ARG A 360 25.78 -13.14 -8.51
C ARG A 360 26.05 -14.65 -8.59
N ASN A 361 26.40 -15.25 -7.45
CA ASN A 361 26.70 -16.68 -7.33
C ASN A 361 25.45 -17.54 -7.58
N ALA A 362 25.63 -18.78 -8.03
CA ALA A 362 24.56 -19.76 -8.20
C ALA A 362 24.07 -20.32 -6.86
N THR A 363 23.61 -19.43 -5.97
CA THR A 363 23.06 -19.81 -4.66
C THR A 363 21.59 -20.16 -4.85
N GLU A 364 21.17 -21.30 -4.34
CA GLU A 364 19.76 -21.68 -4.33
C GLU A 364 18.93 -20.70 -3.50
N LEU A 365 17.77 -20.34 -4.01
CA LEU A 365 16.83 -19.51 -3.28
C LEU A 365 16.16 -20.35 -2.18
N ASN A 366 16.13 -19.83 -0.95
CA ASN A 366 15.28 -20.40 0.09
C ASN A 366 13.84 -19.98 -0.15
N THR A 367 13.06 -20.84 -0.78
CA THR A 367 11.66 -20.56 -1.16
C THR A 367 10.72 -20.56 0.04
N GLY A 368 11.18 -20.96 1.24
CA GLY A 368 10.43 -20.81 2.48
C GLY A 368 10.28 -19.37 2.97
N TYR A 369 10.93 -18.41 2.31
CA TYR A 369 10.84 -16.98 2.57
C TYR A 369 10.15 -16.26 1.41
N TYR A 370 9.46 -15.16 1.72
CA TYR A 370 8.67 -14.42 0.75
C TYR A 370 9.53 -13.78 -0.33
N HIS A 371 9.27 -14.15 -1.58
CA HIS A 371 9.96 -13.62 -2.74
C HIS A 371 9.01 -13.49 -3.93
N ARG A 372 9.28 -12.54 -4.81
CA ARG A 372 8.56 -12.37 -6.08
C ARG A 372 9.45 -12.53 -7.30
N TYR A 373 10.74 -12.23 -7.18
CA TYR A 373 11.73 -12.50 -8.22
C TYR A 373 12.54 -13.76 -7.93
N PHE A 374 12.85 -14.49 -8.98
CA PHE A 374 13.75 -15.64 -8.92
C PHE A 374 14.49 -15.83 -10.25
N ARG A 375 15.56 -16.65 -10.24
CA ARG A 375 16.36 -16.93 -11.43
C ARG A 375 16.40 -18.44 -11.70
N HIS A 376 16.08 -18.86 -12.92
CA HIS A 376 16.27 -20.24 -13.35
C HIS A 376 17.76 -20.54 -13.62
N GLU A 377 18.17 -21.80 -13.44
CA GLU A 377 19.53 -22.25 -13.80
C GLU A 377 19.78 -22.29 -15.32
N ARG A 378 18.74 -22.50 -16.13
CA ARG A 378 18.78 -22.51 -17.60
C ARG A 378 17.93 -21.36 -18.17
N LYS A 379 18.27 -20.87 -19.37
CA LYS A 379 17.48 -19.84 -20.06
C LYS A 379 16.12 -20.41 -20.48
N GLY A 380 15.06 -19.64 -20.30
CA GLY A 380 13.76 -19.95 -20.89
C GLY A 380 13.73 -19.71 -22.40
N ALA A 381 12.60 -20.02 -23.05
CA ALA A 381 12.42 -19.87 -24.49
C ALA A 381 12.66 -18.43 -25.01
N MET A 382 12.41 -17.42 -24.17
CA MET A 382 12.65 -16.00 -24.47
C MET A 382 14.11 -15.56 -24.17
N GLY A 383 15.01 -16.48 -23.86
CA GLY A 383 16.42 -16.19 -23.58
C GLY A 383 16.72 -15.55 -22.21
N THR A 384 15.71 -15.42 -21.34
CA THR A 384 15.84 -14.82 -20.01
C THR A 384 16.04 -15.88 -18.92
N PHE A 385 16.81 -15.53 -17.89
CA PHE A 385 16.97 -16.35 -16.68
C PHE A 385 16.04 -15.90 -15.55
N ASN A 386 15.74 -14.60 -15.48
CA ASN A 386 14.97 -14.02 -14.39
C ASN A 386 13.48 -14.19 -14.67
N ALA A 387 12.75 -14.59 -13.64
CA ALA A 387 11.30 -14.75 -13.66
C ALA A 387 10.67 -14.02 -12.48
N HIS A 388 9.38 -13.75 -12.62
CA HIS A 388 8.55 -13.07 -11.64
C HIS A 388 7.36 -13.98 -11.25
N ARG A 389 7.07 -14.11 -9.95
CA ARG A 389 5.90 -14.82 -9.44
C ARG A 389 4.65 -14.00 -9.75
N GLY A 390 3.54 -14.64 -10.14
CA GLY A 390 2.28 -13.93 -10.44
C GLY A 390 2.23 -13.24 -11.80
N TYR A 391 3.13 -13.59 -12.72
CA TYR A 391 3.18 -13.04 -14.09
C TYR A 391 3.32 -11.52 -14.11
N SER A 392 2.22 -10.77 -14.24
CA SER A 392 2.16 -9.31 -14.25
C SER A 392 1.99 -8.68 -12.87
N ASP A 393 1.58 -9.45 -11.86
CA ASP A 393 1.25 -8.93 -10.53
C ASP A 393 2.50 -8.41 -9.82
N ARG A 394 2.68 -7.08 -9.75
CA ARG A 394 3.90 -6.51 -9.14
C ARG A 394 3.98 -6.72 -7.63
N ASN A 395 2.89 -7.05 -6.95
CA ASN A 395 2.79 -6.99 -5.50
C ASN A 395 2.77 -8.37 -4.84
N LEU A 396 2.71 -9.45 -5.62
CA LEU A 396 2.59 -10.81 -5.09
C LEU A 396 3.93 -11.35 -4.58
N PHE A 397 4.03 -11.56 -3.26
CA PHE A 397 5.13 -12.33 -2.67
C PHE A 397 4.66 -13.75 -2.34
N VAL A 398 5.50 -14.74 -2.64
CA VAL A 398 5.18 -16.16 -2.48
C VAL A 398 6.22 -16.83 -1.58
N ALA A 399 5.76 -17.70 -0.68
CA ALA A 399 6.62 -18.58 0.11
C ALA A 399 6.09 -20.02 0.07
N GLN A 400 6.98 -20.99 -0.14
CA GLN A 400 6.70 -22.41 -0.02
C GLN A 400 6.59 -22.81 1.45
N THR A 401 5.86 -23.87 1.74
CA THR A 401 5.74 -24.43 3.10
C THR A 401 5.71 -25.96 3.05
N SER A 402 6.19 -26.59 4.12
CA SER A 402 6.04 -28.03 4.35
C SER A 402 4.86 -28.36 5.27
N ASN A 403 4.14 -27.34 5.75
CA ASN A 403 3.11 -27.51 6.76
C ASN A 403 1.85 -28.18 6.18
N PRO A 404 1.39 -29.32 6.73
CA PRO A 404 0.28 -30.10 6.16
C PRO A 404 -1.09 -29.41 6.29
N ASN A 405 -1.21 -28.38 7.14
CA ASN A 405 -2.44 -27.59 7.25
C ASN A 405 -2.69 -26.70 6.03
N VAL A 406 -1.66 -26.49 5.19
CA VAL A 406 -1.79 -25.80 3.91
C VAL A 406 -2.12 -26.83 2.83
N ALA A 407 -3.16 -26.52 2.05
CA ALA A 407 -3.63 -27.37 0.97
C ALA A 407 -2.52 -27.57 -0.07
N GLU A 408 -2.32 -28.83 -0.45
CA GLU A 408 -1.32 -29.24 -1.43
C GLU A 408 -1.91 -29.21 -2.83
N MET A 409 -1.22 -28.53 -3.75
CA MET A 409 -1.49 -28.63 -5.17
C MET A 409 -0.66 -29.78 -5.73
N LYS A 410 -1.33 -30.80 -6.27
CA LYS A 410 -0.68 -31.94 -6.91
C LYS A 410 -0.60 -31.73 -8.41
N ILE A 411 0.58 -31.94 -8.99
CA ILE A 411 0.78 -31.94 -10.43
C ILE A 411 1.43 -33.24 -10.87
N LYS A 412 0.93 -33.81 -11.96
CA LYS A 412 1.58 -34.90 -12.67
C LYS A 412 2.42 -34.30 -13.80
N TRP A 413 3.73 -34.33 -13.64
CA TRP A 413 4.67 -33.89 -14.66
C TRP A 413 5.23 -35.11 -15.40
N CYS A 414 5.12 -35.11 -16.72
CA CYS A 414 5.72 -36.13 -17.57
C CYS A 414 6.83 -35.50 -18.42
N GLY A 415 7.97 -36.18 -18.48
CA GLY A 415 9.15 -35.73 -19.21
C GLY A 415 9.87 -36.89 -19.89
N ARG A 416 11.02 -36.59 -20.51
CA ARG A 416 11.99 -37.59 -20.94
C ARG A 416 13.26 -37.41 -20.14
N ASP A 417 13.79 -38.51 -19.63
CA ASP A 417 15.08 -38.52 -18.96
C ASP A 417 16.19 -38.11 -19.93
N GLU A 418 17.04 -37.15 -19.56
CA GLU A 418 18.08 -36.59 -20.45
C GLU A 418 19.14 -37.62 -20.85
N HIS A 419 19.36 -38.67 -20.06
CA HIS A 419 20.41 -39.67 -20.30
C HIS A 419 19.89 -40.94 -20.98
N THR A 420 18.71 -41.41 -20.58
CA THR A 420 18.12 -42.67 -21.04
C THR A 420 17.05 -42.48 -22.11
N HIS A 421 16.62 -41.24 -22.36
CA HIS A 421 15.52 -40.86 -23.25
C HIS A 421 14.18 -41.54 -22.97
N LYS A 422 14.04 -42.25 -21.84
CA LYS A 422 12.81 -42.93 -21.46
C LYS A 422 11.77 -41.92 -20.97
N PRO A 423 10.48 -42.08 -21.33
CA PRO A 423 9.43 -41.29 -20.74
C PRO A 423 9.31 -41.62 -19.26
N PHE A 424 9.16 -40.60 -18.43
CA PHE A 424 8.79 -40.76 -17.03
C PHE A 424 7.63 -39.83 -16.72
N CYS A 425 6.83 -40.21 -15.73
CA CYS A 425 5.84 -39.34 -15.12
C CYS A 425 6.06 -39.35 -13.62
N LYS A 426 6.13 -38.16 -13.02
CA LYS A 426 6.31 -37.96 -11.59
C LYS A 426 5.15 -37.12 -11.07
N GLU A 427 4.57 -37.53 -9.95
CA GLU A 427 3.65 -36.69 -9.20
C GLU A 427 4.46 -35.87 -8.19
N GLU A 428 4.23 -34.56 -8.20
CA GLU A 428 4.83 -33.62 -7.26
C GLU A 428 3.73 -32.83 -6.57
N GLY A 429 3.89 -32.62 -5.27
CA GLY A 429 2.97 -31.86 -4.44
C GLY A 429 3.67 -30.64 -3.86
N VAL A 430 3.05 -29.46 -4.01
CA VAL A 430 3.60 -28.20 -3.52
C VAL A 430 2.55 -27.42 -2.72
N ARG A 431 3.01 -26.71 -1.69
CA ARG A 431 2.19 -25.88 -0.81
C ARG A 431 2.76 -24.48 -0.76
N TYR A 432 1.91 -23.48 -0.88
CA TYR A 432 2.32 -22.08 -0.90
C TYR A 432 1.44 -21.20 0.00
N SER A 433 2.07 -20.15 0.53
CA SER A 433 1.41 -18.99 1.12
C SER A 433 1.78 -17.74 0.34
N TYR A 434 0.89 -16.76 0.37
CA TYR A 434 0.98 -15.52 -0.40
C TYR A 434 0.96 -14.32 0.54
N ALA A 435 1.69 -13.26 0.23
CA ALA A 435 1.72 -12.08 1.09
C ALA A 435 1.82 -10.76 0.33
N ILE A 436 1.31 -9.70 0.98
CA ILE A 436 1.55 -8.29 0.65
C ILE A 436 1.98 -7.53 1.92
N PRO A 437 2.80 -6.47 1.80
CA PRO A 437 3.09 -5.61 2.94
C PRO A 437 1.83 -4.83 3.36
N LEU A 438 1.72 -4.47 4.64
CA LEU A 438 0.65 -3.60 5.14
C LEU A 438 1.21 -2.26 5.63
N GLU A 439 2.10 -2.28 6.62
CA GLU A 439 2.65 -1.07 7.20
C GLU A 439 4.01 -1.28 7.87
N ILE A 440 4.82 -0.22 7.90
CA ILE A 440 6.03 -0.14 8.72
C ILE A 440 5.68 0.60 10.01
N ILE A 441 5.99 -0.01 11.15
CA ILE A 441 5.76 0.54 12.48
C ILE A 441 7.11 0.71 13.18
N TYR A 442 7.43 1.94 13.59
CA TYR A 442 8.59 2.21 14.43
C TYR A 442 8.21 2.02 15.90
N LEU A 443 8.75 0.96 16.51
CA LEU A 443 8.69 0.80 17.97
C LEU A 443 9.65 1.80 18.62
N ASN A 444 9.38 2.23 19.85
CA ASN A 444 10.17 3.23 20.54
C ASN A 444 10.25 2.98 22.06
N PRO A 445 11.17 3.65 22.79
CA PRO A 445 11.39 3.43 24.22
C PRO A 445 10.19 3.67 25.14
N LEU A 446 9.21 4.49 24.75
CA LEU A 446 8.04 4.77 25.60
C LEU A 446 7.22 3.50 25.87
N MET A 447 7.29 2.52 24.98
CA MET A 447 6.57 1.26 25.09
C MET A 447 7.08 0.40 26.26
N SER A 448 8.34 0.58 26.70
CA SER A 448 8.93 -0.15 27.83
C SER A 448 9.26 0.74 29.03
N TRP A 449 9.23 2.06 28.88
CA TRP A 449 9.55 3.01 29.94
C TRP A 449 8.47 3.06 31.03
N ASN A 450 8.86 2.77 32.27
CA ASN A 450 8.00 2.75 33.45
C ASN A 450 8.66 3.49 34.62
N PRO A 451 8.78 4.83 34.56
CA PRO A 451 9.54 5.60 35.54
C PRO A 451 8.89 5.61 36.94
N TYR A 452 7.58 5.36 37.02
CA TYR A 452 6.84 5.28 38.28
C TYR A 452 6.79 3.86 38.88
N ASN A 453 7.48 2.88 38.26
CA ASN A 453 7.43 1.47 38.68
C ASN A 453 6.00 0.94 38.88
N LEU A 454 5.08 1.35 37.99
CA LEU A 454 3.70 0.92 38.03
C LEU A 454 3.63 -0.60 37.90
N GLU A 455 2.81 -1.23 38.74
CA GLU A 455 2.60 -2.68 38.65
C GLU A 455 2.00 -3.03 37.29
N HIS A 456 2.43 -4.17 36.74
CA HIS A 456 1.86 -4.69 35.51
C HIS A 456 1.35 -6.10 35.71
N ILE A 457 0.05 -6.26 35.55
CA ILE A 457 -0.62 -7.55 35.63
C ILE A 457 -0.48 -8.22 34.26
N SER A 458 0.53 -9.10 34.16
CA SER A 458 0.87 -9.82 32.93
C SER A 458 -0.08 -10.99 32.63
N ASP A 459 -0.71 -11.59 33.65
CA ASP A 459 -1.72 -12.64 33.44
C ASP A 459 -3.01 -12.00 32.91
N ARG A 460 -3.32 -12.26 31.63
CA ARG A 460 -4.52 -11.74 30.97
C ARG A 460 -5.81 -12.14 31.67
N ARG A 461 -5.85 -13.28 32.37
CA ARG A 461 -7.04 -13.73 33.12
C ARG A 461 -7.31 -12.85 34.34
N LYS A 462 -6.29 -12.13 34.82
CA LYS A 462 -6.34 -11.24 35.97
C LYS A 462 -6.46 -9.76 35.60
N LYS A 463 -6.68 -9.44 34.31
CA LYS A 463 -6.78 -8.05 33.81
C LYS A 463 -7.83 -7.19 34.53
N TYR A 464 -8.90 -7.81 35.03
CA TYR A 464 -9.99 -7.14 35.75
C TYR A 464 -9.56 -6.52 37.08
N ILE A 465 -8.41 -6.94 37.66
CA ILE A 465 -7.90 -6.37 38.92
C ILE A 465 -7.64 -4.86 38.76
N VAL A 466 -7.23 -4.41 37.58
CA VAL A 466 -6.93 -3.00 37.30
C VAL A 466 -8.18 -2.10 37.45
N THR A 467 -9.35 -2.63 37.11
CA THR A 467 -10.64 -1.93 37.09
C THR A 467 -11.59 -2.36 38.21
N LYS A 468 -11.11 -3.22 39.13
CA LYS A 468 -11.88 -3.68 40.28
C LYS A 468 -12.41 -2.50 41.10
N ASP A 469 -13.53 -2.70 41.79
CA ASP A 469 -14.15 -1.71 42.67
C ASP A 469 -14.60 -0.42 41.94
N GLY A 470 -14.93 -0.54 40.65
CA GLY A 470 -15.44 0.57 39.84
C GLY A 470 -14.37 1.60 39.42
N ARG A 471 -13.09 1.21 39.46
CA ARG A 471 -11.97 2.02 38.98
C ARG A 471 -12.05 2.23 37.47
N ASN A 472 -11.96 3.48 37.05
CA ASN A 472 -12.17 3.90 35.66
C ASN A 472 -11.04 4.80 35.13
N GLY A 473 -9.92 4.90 35.86
CA GLY A 473 -8.78 5.74 35.51
C GLY A 473 -8.96 7.21 35.87
N GLY A 474 -9.91 7.54 36.77
CA GLY A 474 -10.06 8.89 37.31
C GLY A 474 -8.84 9.32 38.14
N LEU A 475 -8.71 10.62 38.39
CA LEU A 475 -7.52 11.21 39.05
C LEU A 475 -7.56 11.15 40.59
N THR A 476 -8.55 10.49 41.17
CA THR A 476 -8.64 10.28 42.62
C THR A 476 -8.19 8.87 42.98
N HIS A 477 -7.71 8.67 44.21
CA HIS A 477 -7.25 7.36 44.69
C HIS A 477 -8.29 6.24 44.46
N ALA A 478 -9.57 6.53 44.70
CA ALA A 478 -10.67 5.57 44.54
C ALA A 478 -11.02 5.26 43.08
N LYS A 479 -10.70 6.16 42.12
CA LYS A 479 -11.06 6.00 40.71
C LYS A 479 -9.89 5.65 39.80
N ALA A 480 -8.67 5.92 40.22
CA ALA A 480 -7.44 5.56 39.50
C ALA A 480 -7.36 4.05 39.26
N TYR A 481 -6.75 3.64 38.17
CA TYR A 481 -6.50 2.22 37.91
C TYR A 481 -5.53 1.62 38.91
N ASN A 482 -5.73 0.36 39.30
CA ASN A 482 -4.81 -0.34 40.20
C ASN A 482 -3.69 -1.02 39.41
N GLY A 483 -2.63 -0.26 39.08
CA GLY A 483 -1.58 -0.69 38.17
C GLY A 483 -2.00 -0.67 36.69
N THR A 484 -1.28 -1.43 35.87
CA THR A 484 -1.45 -1.52 34.42
C THR A 484 -1.73 -2.96 34.02
N SER A 485 -2.36 -3.16 32.86
CA SER A 485 -2.56 -4.49 32.27
C SER A 485 -2.46 -4.41 30.75
N TYR A 486 -2.73 -5.54 30.11
CA TYR A 486 -2.85 -5.63 28.66
C TYR A 486 -3.80 -4.59 28.04
N GLU A 487 -4.99 -4.37 28.62
CA GLU A 487 -6.03 -3.48 28.06
C GLU A 487 -5.99 -2.05 28.64
N LYS A 488 -5.12 -1.85 29.64
CA LYS A 488 -4.92 -0.61 30.39
C LYS A 488 -3.43 -0.33 30.48
N TYR A 489 -2.82 -0.14 29.32
CA TYR A 489 -1.40 0.07 29.11
C TYR A 489 -1.04 1.56 29.16
N TYR A 490 -1.10 2.13 30.36
CA TYR A 490 -0.82 3.54 30.65
C TYR A 490 0.41 3.67 31.54
N ARG A 491 1.53 4.14 30.98
CA ARG A 491 2.81 4.27 31.71
C ARG A 491 3.56 5.57 31.45
N THR A 492 3.29 6.23 30.33
CA THR A 492 4.03 7.42 29.92
C THR A 492 3.59 8.61 30.76
N PRO A 493 4.48 9.27 31.52
CA PRO A 493 4.15 10.46 32.30
C PRO A 493 3.51 11.55 31.43
N VAL A 494 2.51 12.26 31.97
CA VAL A 494 1.83 13.35 31.25
C VAL A 494 2.79 14.47 30.87
N GLU A 495 3.81 14.70 31.70
CA GLU A 495 4.85 15.72 31.54
C GLU A 495 5.80 15.44 30.37
N PHE A 496 5.77 14.22 29.80
CA PHE A 496 6.55 13.91 28.60
C PHE A 496 6.04 14.67 27.36
N TYR A 497 4.74 14.96 27.30
CA TYR A 497 4.09 15.62 26.17
C TYR A 497 3.68 17.04 26.52
N GLN A 498 3.56 17.90 25.51
CA GLN A 498 3.14 19.30 25.67
C GLN A 498 1.64 19.41 25.95
N THR A 499 0.83 18.46 25.47
CA THR A 499 -0.62 18.45 25.69
C THR A 499 -1.08 17.12 26.28
N ALA A 500 -2.06 17.19 27.17
CA ALA A 500 -2.68 16.05 27.84
C ALA A 500 -3.73 15.30 26.98
N HIS A 501 -3.90 15.72 25.71
CA HIS A 501 -4.88 15.16 24.77
C HIS A 501 -4.23 14.17 23.82
N THR A 502 -4.89 13.03 23.61
CA THR A 502 -4.31 11.87 22.94
C THR A 502 -4.42 11.88 21.42
N THR A 503 -5.28 12.70 20.81
CA THR A 503 -5.50 12.68 19.36
C THR A 503 -5.89 14.07 18.81
N VAL A 504 -5.39 14.39 17.61
CA VAL A 504 -5.73 15.61 16.84
C VAL A 504 -6.95 15.35 15.94
N ASP A 505 -7.16 14.08 15.57
CA ASP A 505 -8.31 13.57 14.83
C ASP A 505 -8.87 12.40 15.64
N LYS A 506 -10.12 12.47 16.11
CA LYS A 506 -10.73 11.42 16.94
C LYS A 506 -11.59 10.51 16.05
N ASP A 507 -11.32 9.21 16.07
CA ASP A 507 -12.14 8.19 15.42
C ASP A 507 -13.00 7.44 16.46
N ALA A 508 -14.17 6.96 16.05
CA ALA A 508 -15.06 6.20 16.93
C ALA A 508 -14.44 4.90 17.44
N ALA A 509 -13.49 4.32 16.69
CA ALA A 509 -12.74 3.14 17.09
C ALA A 509 -11.55 3.44 18.01
N ASP A 510 -11.12 4.71 18.17
CA ASP A 510 -10.00 5.07 19.05
C ASP A 510 -10.40 4.84 20.53
N THR A 511 -9.73 3.90 21.22
CA THR A 511 -10.07 3.54 22.62
C THR A 511 -9.23 4.28 23.65
N ALA A 512 -8.16 4.95 23.22
CA ALA A 512 -7.23 5.60 24.13
C ALA A 512 -7.84 6.89 24.72
N ARG A 513 -8.08 6.86 26.03
CA ARG A 513 -8.40 8.06 26.81
C ARG A 513 -7.20 9.01 26.88
N GLY A 514 -7.49 10.28 27.18
CA GLY A 514 -6.51 11.34 27.50
C GLY A 514 -5.62 10.99 28.71
N THR A 515 -5.44 11.96 29.61
CA THR A 515 -4.76 11.67 30.89
C THR A 515 -5.61 10.76 31.77
N VAL A 516 -4.99 9.72 32.35
CA VAL A 516 -5.62 8.85 33.35
C VAL A 516 -4.77 8.76 34.62
N GLY A 517 -5.43 8.44 35.73
CA GLY A 517 -4.77 8.13 37.01
C GLY A 517 -4.48 6.64 37.14
N VAL A 518 -3.25 6.29 37.51
CA VAL A 518 -2.83 4.92 37.84
C VAL A 518 -2.14 4.92 39.19
N LEU A 519 -2.50 3.98 40.06
CA LEU A 519 -1.84 3.78 41.34
C LEU A 519 -0.47 3.14 41.14
N ASP A 520 0.56 3.72 41.76
CA ASP A 520 1.84 3.06 41.94
C ASP A 520 1.76 1.99 43.05
N ARG A 521 2.86 1.26 43.28
CA ARG A 521 2.93 0.21 44.30
C ARG A 521 2.74 0.72 45.74
N HIS A 522 2.84 2.02 45.96
CA HIS A 522 2.63 2.67 47.26
C HIS A 522 1.22 3.26 47.37
N GLY A 523 0.36 3.08 46.37
CA GLY A 523 -0.99 3.64 46.34
C GLY A 523 -1.05 5.12 45.96
N ASN A 524 0.05 5.73 45.48
CA ASN A 524 -0.02 7.12 45.02
C ASN A 524 -0.57 7.18 43.59
N VAL A 525 -1.46 8.15 43.34
CA VAL A 525 -1.98 8.39 42.00
C VAL A 525 -0.92 9.05 41.13
N LYS A 526 -0.58 8.42 40.01
CA LYS A 526 0.29 8.95 38.96
C LYS A 526 -0.52 9.30 37.72
N ARG A 527 -0.23 10.46 37.13
CA ARG A 527 -0.88 10.96 35.91
C ARG A 527 -0.09 10.47 34.70
N VAL A 528 -0.74 9.66 33.88
CA VAL A 528 -0.08 9.00 32.74
C VAL A 528 -0.97 9.01 31.50
N LEU A 529 -0.33 8.84 30.35
CA LEU A 529 -0.91 8.61 29.04
C LEU A 529 -0.62 7.19 28.57
N SER A 530 -1.34 6.79 27.54
CA SER A 530 -1.22 5.47 26.92
C SER A 530 0.11 5.30 26.19
N SER A 531 0.75 4.15 26.41
CA SER A 531 2.14 3.87 26.00
C SER A 531 2.29 2.87 24.85
N GLY A 532 1.17 2.33 24.36
CA GLY A 532 1.13 1.38 23.25
C GLY A 532 1.40 2.03 21.89
N VAL A 533 1.08 1.29 20.83
CA VAL A 533 1.33 1.73 19.45
C VAL A 533 0.42 2.89 19.08
N ARG A 534 0.98 3.91 18.43
CA ARG A 534 0.28 5.12 17.96
C ARG A 534 0.57 5.34 16.49
N ILE A 535 -0.36 5.99 15.78
CA ILE A 535 -0.11 6.41 14.39
C ILE A 535 0.85 7.59 14.41
N THR A 536 0.51 8.61 15.21
CA THR A 536 1.30 9.82 15.42
C THR A 536 1.37 10.09 16.92
N LEU A 537 2.57 10.33 17.44
CA LEU A 537 2.74 10.71 18.84
C LEU A 537 2.14 12.09 19.11
N PRO A 538 1.60 12.33 20.32
CA PRO A 538 1.27 13.68 20.77
C PRO A 538 2.50 14.59 20.71
N ASP A 539 2.26 15.89 20.72
CA ASP A 539 3.31 16.90 20.60
C ASP A 539 4.35 16.77 21.73
N ILE A 540 5.62 16.60 21.34
CA ILE A 540 6.75 16.48 22.25
C ILE A 540 7.47 17.84 22.31
N PRO A 541 7.63 18.44 23.51
CA PRO A 541 8.28 19.74 23.67
C PRO A 541 9.63 19.82 22.95
N GLY A 542 9.79 20.81 22.07
CA GLY A 542 11.03 21.05 21.31
C GLY A 542 11.32 20.04 20.18
N VAL A 543 10.41 19.10 19.91
CA VAL A 543 10.53 18.10 18.84
C VAL A 543 9.35 18.13 17.87
N GLY A 544 8.12 18.37 18.35
CA GLY A 544 6.92 18.33 17.54
C GLY A 544 6.19 16.99 17.57
N LYS A 545 5.27 16.79 16.62
CA LYS A 545 4.58 15.51 16.39
C LYS A 545 5.43 14.58 15.54
N ILE A 546 5.46 13.30 15.89
CA ILE A 546 6.25 12.29 15.18
C ILE A 546 5.33 11.15 14.73
N ARG A 547 5.35 10.86 13.43
CA ARG A 547 4.63 9.71 12.87
C ARG A 547 5.40 8.41 13.13
N MET A 548 4.71 7.38 13.61
CA MET A 548 5.29 6.08 13.95
C MET A 548 4.79 4.94 13.07
N ARG A 549 3.61 5.06 12.44
CA ARG A 549 3.02 4.05 11.55
C ARG A 549 2.98 4.56 10.11
N TYR A 550 3.57 3.82 9.18
CA TYR A 550 3.64 4.16 7.76
C TYR A 550 2.98 3.05 6.94
N PRO A 551 1.69 3.20 6.59
CA PRO A 551 1.01 2.26 5.72
C PRO A 551 1.66 2.23 4.35
N ILE A 552 2.06 1.04 3.89
CA ILE A 552 2.77 0.82 2.61
C ILE A 552 2.07 -0.23 1.74
N MET A 553 0.85 -0.60 2.10
CA MET A 553 0.07 -1.58 1.37
C MET A 553 -0.10 -1.20 -0.10
N PRO A 554 -0.08 -2.17 -1.02
CA PRO A 554 -0.43 -1.93 -2.41
C PRO A 554 -1.95 -1.85 -2.59
N ILE A 555 -2.39 -1.12 -3.62
CA ILE A 555 -3.80 -1.04 -4.01
C ILE A 555 -4.01 -1.81 -5.31
N THR A 556 -5.04 -2.65 -5.36
CA THR A 556 -5.32 -3.56 -6.48
C THR A 556 -5.46 -2.82 -7.83
N SER A 557 -6.15 -1.69 -7.85
CA SER A 557 -6.42 -0.88 -9.04
C SER A 557 -5.17 -0.24 -9.66
N GLU A 558 -4.07 -0.12 -8.92
CA GLU A 558 -2.82 0.46 -9.44
C GLU A 558 -2.10 -0.46 -10.44
N GLY A 559 -2.46 -1.75 -10.46
CA GLY A 559 -1.91 -2.73 -11.39
C GLY A 559 -2.52 -2.66 -12.79
N ASN A 560 -3.73 -2.12 -12.91
CA ASN A 560 -4.48 -2.13 -14.16
C ASN A 560 -4.06 -0.97 -15.09
N GLN A 561 -4.41 -1.07 -16.37
CA GLN A 561 -4.01 -0.05 -17.36
C GLN A 561 -4.56 1.33 -17.03
N ILE A 562 -5.81 1.42 -16.56
CA ILE A 562 -6.45 2.69 -16.22
C ILE A 562 -5.72 3.38 -15.07
N GLY A 563 -5.39 2.65 -14.01
CA GLY A 563 -4.64 3.14 -12.86
C GLY A 563 -3.26 3.62 -13.26
N LYS A 564 -2.56 2.90 -14.15
CA LYS A 564 -1.26 3.32 -14.69
C LYS A 564 -1.34 4.64 -15.45
N GLU A 565 -2.31 4.79 -16.35
CA GLU A 565 -2.51 6.03 -17.11
C GLU A 565 -2.93 7.19 -16.21
N VAL A 566 -3.82 6.96 -15.24
CA VAL A 566 -4.25 7.99 -14.27
C VAL A 566 -3.08 8.46 -13.41
N GLU A 567 -2.24 7.54 -12.91
CA GLU A 567 -1.04 7.90 -12.16
C GLU A 567 -0.04 8.68 -13.03
N ALA A 568 0.16 8.29 -14.29
CA ALA A 568 1.02 9.01 -15.22
C ALA A 568 0.51 10.43 -15.51
N VAL A 569 -0.79 10.60 -15.76
CA VAL A 569 -1.41 11.92 -15.94
C VAL A 569 -1.28 12.77 -14.68
N LYS A 570 -1.50 12.19 -13.50
CA LYS A 570 -1.33 12.87 -12.21
C LYS A 570 0.11 13.38 -12.04
N ASP A 571 1.11 12.56 -12.38
CA ASP A 571 2.52 12.95 -12.31
C ASP A 571 2.84 14.10 -13.27
N VAL A 572 2.32 14.04 -14.51
CA VAL A 572 2.48 15.13 -15.48
C VAL A 572 1.83 16.42 -14.97
N LEU A 573 0.61 16.37 -14.44
CA LEU A 573 -0.11 17.52 -13.89
C LEU A 573 0.61 18.15 -12.70
N ASN A 574 1.17 17.32 -11.81
CA ASN A 574 1.92 17.78 -10.64
C ASN A 574 3.31 18.34 -10.98
N HIS A 575 3.90 17.93 -12.11
CA HIS A 575 5.27 18.29 -12.51
C HIS A 575 5.32 18.91 -13.91
N LEU A 576 4.27 19.64 -14.29
CA LEU A 576 4.03 20.20 -15.61
C LEU A 576 5.24 20.94 -16.21
N GLU A 577 5.98 21.71 -15.41
CA GLU A 577 7.19 22.43 -15.84
C GLU A 577 8.29 21.48 -16.37
N THR A 578 8.42 20.31 -15.75
CA THR A 578 9.48 19.33 -16.07
C THR A 578 9.00 18.20 -16.99
N MET A 579 7.71 17.87 -16.93
CA MET A 579 7.09 16.77 -17.66
C MET A 579 6.23 17.21 -18.84
N GLY A 580 6.03 18.51 -19.04
CA GLY A 580 5.23 19.04 -20.16
C GLY A 580 5.74 18.60 -21.53
N ALA A 581 7.02 18.23 -21.65
CA ALA A 581 7.60 17.65 -22.86
C ALA A 581 6.98 16.30 -23.29
N TYR A 582 6.30 15.59 -22.39
CA TYR A 582 5.63 14.33 -22.70
C TYR A 582 4.19 14.52 -23.21
N LEU A 583 3.63 15.72 -23.11
CA LEU A 583 2.33 16.06 -23.69
C LEU A 583 2.49 16.27 -25.20
N GLN A 584 1.55 15.75 -25.99
CA GLN A 584 1.52 15.95 -27.44
C GLN A 584 1.43 17.44 -27.78
N GLU A 585 0.64 18.19 -27.02
CA GLU A 585 0.55 19.64 -27.07
C GLU A 585 0.96 20.19 -25.71
N ARG A 586 2.01 21.01 -25.68
CA ARG A 586 2.45 21.66 -24.44
C ARG A 586 1.44 22.73 -24.05
N PRO A 587 0.95 22.76 -22.79
CA PRO A 587 0.10 23.85 -22.33
C PRO A 587 0.85 25.18 -22.48
N SER A 588 0.19 26.15 -23.10
CA SER A 588 0.74 27.48 -23.45
C SER A 588 1.28 28.25 -22.24
N SER A 589 0.89 27.86 -21.02
CA SER A 589 1.33 28.47 -19.77
C SER A 589 2.66 27.94 -19.21
N LEU A 590 3.30 26.94 -19.85
CA LEU A 590 4.55 26.30 -19.37
C LEU A 590 5.74 26.49 -20.32
N SER A 591 5.58 27.31 -21.36
CA SER A 591 6.68 27.78 -22.21
C SER A 591 7.52 28.86 -21.50
N GLY A 592 8.03 28.52 -20.31
CA GLY A 592 8.94 29.36 -19.52
C GLY A 592 10.20 28.58 -19.17
N GLY A 593 11.07 28.39 -20.16
CA GLY A 593 12.34 27.66 -19.96
C GLY A 593 13.27 27.60 -21.18
N GLY A 594 12.86 28.15 -22.32
CA GLY A 594 13.75 28.62 -23.36
C GLY A 594 13.28 30.02 -23.72
N ASN A 595 14.21 30.93 -24.02
CA ASN A 595 13.91 32.29 -24.50
C ASN A 595 12.89 32.26 -25.65
N ALA A 596 11.59 32.27 -25.33
CA ALA A 596 10.60 32.87 -26.21
C ALA A 596 10.97 34.34 -26.16
N LYS A 597 11.75 34.80 -27.15
CA LYS A 597 11.92 36.23 -27.36
C LYS A 597 10.52 36.81 -27.43
N ALA A 598 10.24 37.81 -26.61
CA ALA A 598 8.97 38.52 -26.64
C ALA A 598 8.63 38.85 -28.10
N ASP A 599 7.35 38.74 -28.45
CA ASP A 599 6.88 39.12 -29.77
C ASP A 599 7.38 40.53 -30.08
N ALA A 600 7.87 40.73 -31.30
CA ALA A 600 8.41 42.01 -31.67
C ALA A 600 7.24 43.00 -31.78
N HIS A 601 7.29 44.04 -30.95
CA HIS A 601 6.27 45.08 -30.91
C HIS A 601 6.60 46.15 -31.94
N PHE A 602 5.63 46.47 -32.79
CA PHE A 602 5.75 47.52 -33.79
C PHE A 602 4.58 48.49 -33.70
N ARG A 603 4.82 49.69 -34.21
CA ARG A 603 3.84 50.75 -34.35
C ARG A 603 3.90 51.35 -35.75
N THR A 604 2.75 51.71 -36.30
CA THR A 604 2.66 52.52 -37.52
C THR A 604 3.15 53.94 -37.27
N SER A 605 3.38 54.71 -38.34
CA SER A 605 3.53 56.17 -38.20
C SER A 605 2.24 56.76 -37.65
N VAL A 606 2.30 57.95 -37.05
CA VAL A 606 1.07 58.71 -36.84
C VAL A 606 0.46 59.06 -38.20
N THR A 607 -0.86 58.98 -38.35
CA THR A 607 -1.53 59.37 -39.59
C THR A 607 -1.30 60.84 -39.93
N ASN A 608 -1.24 61.15 -41.24
CA ASN A 608 -1.23 62.51 -41.78
C ASN A 608 -2.57 62.92 -42.44
N GLN A 609 -3.61 62.09 -42.35
CA GLN A 609 -4.94 62.36 -42.88
C GLN A 609 -5.98 62.61 -41.79
N ASP A 610 -6.89 63.53 -42.09
CA ASP A 610 -8.06 63.85 -41.26
C ASP A 610 -9.25 64.15 -42.19
N PRO A 611 -10.37 63.38 -42.13
CA PRO A 611 -10.66 62.25 -41.23
C PRO A 611 -9.87 60.98 -41.59
N PRO A 612 -9.59 60.06 -40.63
CA PRO A 612 -10.29 59.90 -39.35
C PRO A 612 -9.74 60.69 -38.15
N GLY A 613 -8.57 61.34 -38.27
CA GLY A 613 -7.97 62.16 -37.20
C GLY A 613 -6.74 61.50 -36.57
N HIS A 614 -5.97 62.23 -35.76
CA HIS A 614 -4.64 61.82 -35.28
C HIS A 614 -4.64 60.54 -34.43
N HIS A 615 -4.08 59.45 -34.97
CA HIS A 615 -4.00 58.13 -34.32
C HIS A 615 -2.85 57.28 -34.91
N PHE A 616 -2.61 56.09 -34.34
CA PHE A 616 -1.64 55.09 -34.82
C PHE A 616 -2.10 53.68 -34.42
N HIS A 617 -1.52 52.64 -35.03
CA HIS A 617 -1.81 51.27 -34.61
C HIS A 617 -0.54 50.54 -34.18
N GLU A 618 -0.74 49.59 -33.27
CA GLU A 618 0.30 48.70 -32.78
C GLU A 618 0.06 47.28 -33.30
N MET A 619 1.11 46.48 -33.28
CA MET A 619 1.07 45.09 -33.72
C MET A 619 2.19 44.29 -33.05
N PHE A 620 1.91 43.02 -32.79
CA PHE A 620 2.86 42.09 -32.19
C PHE A 620 3.14 40.99 -33.20
N ILE A 621 4.40 40.86 -33.62
CA ILE A 621 4.82 39.85 -34.59
C ILE A 621 5.54 38.73 -33.83
N PRO A 622 5.02 37.48 -33.88
CA PRO A 622 5.68 36.34 -33.28
C PRO A 622 7.12 36.20 -33.73
N ASN A 623 8.01 35.79 -32.83
CA ASN A 623 9.44 35.69 -33.15
C ASN A 623 9.74 34.66 -34.27
N GLU A 624 8.85 33.69 -34.52
CA GLU A 624 8.95 32.78 -35.68
C GLU A 624 8.72 33.51 -37.01
N ASP A 625 7.71 34.38 -37.08
CA ASP A 625 7.42 35.20 -38.26
C ASP A 625 8.51 36.26 -38.49
N MET A 626 9.15 36.73 -37.42
CA MET A 626 10.34 37.60 -37.50
C MET A 626 11.52 36.94 -38.21
N LEU A 627 11.68 35.61 -38.10
CA LEU A 627 12.72 34.87 -38.82
C LEU A 627 12.40 34.79 -40.32
N ASP A 628 11.13 34.70 -40.68
CA ASP A 628 10.70 34.64 -42.07
C ASP A 628 10.77 36.01 -42.75
N LEU A 629 10.44 37.09 -42.04
CA LEU A 629 10.74 38.46 -42.46
C LEU A 629 12.25 38.64 -42.75
N GLY A 630 13.12 38.13 -41.87
CA GLY A 630 14.58 38.19 -42.07
C GLY A 630 15.08 37.46 -43.32
N LYS A 631 14.35 36.45 -43.80
CA LYS A 631 14.64 35.72 -45.05
C LYS A 631 14.07 36.42 -46.30
N GLY A 632 13.41 37.56 -46.14
CA GLY A 632 12.79 38.31 -47.23
C GLY A 632 11.38 37.83 -47.59
N HIS A 633 10.77 36.95 -46.77
CA HIS A 633 9.36 36.62 -46.92
C HIS A 633 8.49 37.74 -46.39
N LYS A 634 7.24 37.77 -46.85
CA LYS A 634 6.23 38.72 -46.40
C LYS A 634 5.23 38.01 -45.51
N ILE A 635 4.82 38.69 -44.45
CA ILE A 635 3.83 38.16 -43.51
C ILE A 635 2.64 39.11 -43.47
N THR A 636 1.46 38.60 -43.15
CA THR A 636 0.25 39.41 -42.99
C THR A 636 -0.16 39.45 -41.54
N VAL A 637 -0.32 40.65 -40.99
CA VAL A 637 -0.72 40.87 -39.60
C VAL A 637 -1.87 41.85 -39.52
N VAL A 638 -2.65 41.75 -38.44
CA VAL A 638 -3.75 42.67 -38.15
C VAL A 638 -3.31 43.58 -37.02
N THR A 639 -3.53 44.88 -37.18
CA THR A 639 -3.13 45.88 -36.19
C THR A 639 -4.16 46.00 -35.05
N THR A 640 -3.80 46.66 -33.96
CA THR A 640 -4.76 47.02 -32.89
C THR A 640 -5.79 48.00 -33.42
N THR A 641 -7.00 47.99 -32.87
CA THR A 641 -8.00 49.01 -33.18
C THR A 641 -7.63 50.34 -32.51
N ASP A 642 -7.50 51.40 -33.30
CA ASP A 642 -7.41 52.78 -32.82
C ASP A 642 -8.30 53.67 -33.68
N ASN A 643 -8.87 54.72 -33.09
CA ASN A 643 -9.83 55.61 -33.75
C ASN A 643 -10.92 54.86 -34.55
N SER A 644 -11.48 53.83 -33.92
CA SER A 644 -12.59 52.97 -34.40
C SER A 644 -12.33 52.12 -35.65
N HIS A 645 -11.08 51.89 -36.04
CA HIS A 645 -10.73 50.92 -37.09
C HIS A 645 -9.38 50.24 -36.84
N ASP A 646 -9.09 49.21 -37.65
CA ASP A 646 -7.85 48.44 -37.67
C ASP A 646 -7.48 48.13 -39.13
N HIS A 647 -6.24 47.69 -39.35
CA HIS A 647 -5.74 47.35 -40.68
C HIS A 647 -5.24 45.91 -40.75
N LYS A 648 -5.41 45.30 -41.91
CA LYS A 648 -4.69 44.09 -42.31
C LYS A 648 -3.52 44.45 -43.20
N ILE A 649 -2.31 44.33 -42.69
CA ILE A 649 -1.09 44.80 -43.36
C ILE A 649 -0.13 43.66 -43.72
N GLU A 650 0.45 43.74 -44.91
CA GLU A 650 1.51 42.86 -45.39
C GLU A 650 2.87 43.50 -45.07
N VAL A 651 3.63 42.91 -44.17
CA VAL A 651 4.90 43.43 -43.67
C VAL A 651 6.06 42.74 -44.38
N SER A 652 7.10 43.51 -44.69
CA SER A 652 8.38 43.01 -45.21
C SER A 652 9.56 43.70 -44.52
N TYR A 653 10.73 43.06 -44.53
CA TYR A 653 11.98 43.65 -44.04
C TYR A 653 12.90 43.97 -45.21
N ASP A 654 13.27 45.24 -45.36
CA ASP A 654 14.21 45.69 -46.38
C ASP A 654 15.65 45.51 -45.86
N GLN A 655 16.38 44.57 -46.47
CA GLN A 655 17.75 44.25 -46.09
C GLN A 655 18.76 45.36 -46.42
N HIS A 656 18.45 46.28 -47.34
CA HIS A 656 19.34 47.38 -47.72
C HIS A 656 19.23 48.57 -46.76
N THR A 657 18.02 48.90 -46.33
CA THR A 657 17.75 50.04 -45.43
C THR A 657 17.61 49.64 -43.96
N HIS A 658 17.56 48.33 -43.67
CA HIS A 658 17.34 47.74 -42.35
C HIS A 658 16.03 48.19 -41.68
N LYS A 659 14.99 48.46 -42.49
CA LYS A 659 13.68 48.94 -42.05
C LYS A 659 12.58 47.93 -42.31
N TYR A 660 11.56 47.97 -41.47
CA TYR A 660 10.33 47.20 -41.65
C TYR A 660 9.32 48.06 -42.39
N THR A 661 8.73 47.51 -43.44
CA THR A 661 7.85 48.26 -44.33
C THR A 661 6.51 47.57 -44.55
N ILE A 662 5.47 48.38 -44.70
CA ILE A 662 4.13 47.96 -45.12
C ILE A 662 4.13 47.91 -46.64
N HIS A 663 3.98 46.71 -47.19
CA HIS A 663 3.88 46.48 -48.63
C HIS A 663 2.43 46.58 -49.12
N LYS A 664 1.46 46.13 -48.32
CA LYS A 664 0.03 46.30 -48.57
C LYS A 664 -0.71 46.60 -47.28
N CYS A 665 -1.77 47.39 -47.38
CA CYS A 665 -2.64 47.77 -46.29
C CYS A 665 -4.09 47.68 -46.76
N ASP A 666 -4.86 46.78 -46.15
CA ASP A 666 -6.23 46.42 -46.56
C ASP A 666 -6.34 46.07 -48.05
N GLY A 667 -5.29 45.42 -48.58
CA GLY A 667 -5.20 45.03 -49.98
C GLY A 667 -4.74 46.13 -50.95
N GLN A 668 -4.49 47.36 -50.48
CA GLN A 668 -3.99 48.48 -51.26
C GLN A 668 -2.51 48.75 -51.01
N ASP A 669 -1.82 49.47 -51.90
CA ASP A 669 -0.37 49.76 -51.78
C ASP A 669 -0.04 50.82 -50.71
N LYS A 670 -1.06 51.51 -50.19
CA LYS A 670 -0.94 52.50 -49.11
C LYS A 670 -2.13 52.35 -48.16
N CYS A 671 -1.92 52.62 -46.88
CA CYS A 671 -3.03 52.67 -45.94
C CYS A 671 -3.94 53.86 -46.28
N TRP A 672 -5.25 53.59 -46.33
CA TRP A 672 -6.26 54.58 -46.75
C TRP A 672 -6.39 55.73 -45.76
N ASP A 673 -5.98 55.50 -44.52
CA ASP A 673 -6.10 56.39 -43.38
C ASP A 673 -4.87 57.30 -43.18
N GLY A 674 -3.83 57.21 -44.03
CA GLY A 674 -2.70 58.14 -44.04
C GLY A 674 -1.41 57.70 -43.34
N HIS A 675 -1.28 56.44 -42.94
CA HIS A 675 0.00 55.91 -42.44
C HIS A 675 1.08 55.82 -43.53
N THR A 676 2.33 56.09 -43.16
CA THR A 676 3.48 55.86 -44.04
C THR A 676 3.77 54.36 -44.14
N ALA A 677 4.52 53.97 -45.17
CA ALA A 677 4.91 52.58 -45.36
C ALA A 677 5.99 52.10 -44.38
N GLU A 678 6.43 52.92 -43.41
CA GLU A 678 7.49 52.56 -42.45
C GLU A 678 6.89 52.15 -41.11
N LEU A 679 7.39 51.05 -40.55
CA LEU A 679 7.02 50.56 -39.22
C LEU A 679 8.15 50.82 -38.23
N PHE A 680 7.77 51.27 -37.03
CA PHE A 680 8.70 51.57 -35.95
C PHE A 680 8.68 50.41 -34.95
N ARG A 681 9.81 49.74 -34.79
CA ARG A 681 9.97 48.72 -33.75
C ARG A 681 10.08 49.41 -32.39
N LEU A 682 9.27 48.95 -31.44
CA LEU A 682 9.34 49.36 -30.04
C LEU A 682 10.17 48.31 -29.28
N GLU A 683 11.04 48.77 -28.36
CA GLU A 683 11.95 47.91 -27.61
C GLU A 683 11.27 47.09 -26.52
#